data_AF-A0A336MJ36-F1
#
_entry.id   AF-A0A336MJ36-F1
#
_cell.length_a   1.000
_cell.length_b   1.000
_cell.length_c   1.000
_cell.angle_alpha   90.00
_cell.angle_beta   90.00
_cell.angle_gamma   90.00
#
_symmetry.space_group_name_H-M   'P 1'
#
loop_
_entity.id
_entity.type
_entity.pdbx_description
1 polymer ?
#
loop_
_entity_poly.entity_id
_entity_poly.type
_entity_poly.pdbx_seq_one_letter_code
_entity_poly.pdbx_strand_id
1 'polypeptide(L)'
;MIQVLGKLLFASIILSVCQSAKLPSDIQKCKFGDAKCIAESAGYVAKNYKDGSPNIGLLSIDPIQIPEVSILEDKNSKKQKAVNINLWFKDWNMYGFSKMKVKKIQGFEKKFPGKLIFDAYIPQIVLVGQYKINGQVLVLPIQGAGFSNLTLDNCKLHVEAYGKEFEKKEKRHIQLDGITRIDMKISKLRIRLDNLFNGNKQLSDTMNQFLNDNWKEIYDELKPGVLDALGQVVVNLVNNVFAKLPYDDLLQDDTSLELQKCKITDNECILNTINNQVLKNSANGISALNLSPLEPLRIETLSIEQGGSSPVNIKLYFKNLAYSGFSRAKMVKLNGLKENINESKLNFDLHVPLVSQVGQYKITGSVLILPISGNGLSNMTFVESVMKFRSTTKSVMRGGEEYLQIDKAKLKIDTSRLYLNFDHLFNGNQDLSNNMNRFLNNNWKTIYSELRGAIQTSFVGVVKNVVNDVFAQTPYKNLFISRMKSIILLLGAFCAAVSASSFPAAQVPQCKMGDADCMLNIINNVVIKKLTNGLPELNMASLDPLKADKLTIEQGGQSPVRIKLYFKNVTYTGLKKGQFTKFEGLTSAIDGSRLNFDLKAPVVTQLGAYKINGQVLILPIQGTGQSNMTFLDPVLKFRSVMKVVNKDNADYMQIDKARIHIETSRLIMHFTNLFNGNKELGDNMNLFLNENWKDIFNETKASIEKAFVKFLVHGSIEGTPRDGMPEIATLN
;
A
#
# COMPACT_ATOMS: atom_id res chain seq x y z
N MET A 1 34.96 54.78 21.75
CA MET A 1 35.61 53.47 21.54
C MET A 1 34.94 52.36 22.38
N ILE A 2 34.74 52.56 23.69
CA ILE A 2 34.10 51.58 24.59
C ILE A 2 32.61 51.30 24.26
N GLN A 3 31.84 52.30 23.80
CA GLN A 3 30.45 52.10 23.35
C GLN A 3 30.31 51.41 21.98
N VAL A 4 31.36 51.39 21.16
CA VAL A 4 31.37 50.72 19.84
C VAL A 4 31.75 49.24 20.01
N LEU A 5 32.71 48.95 20.90
CA LEU A 5 33.04 47.60 21.34
C LEU A 5 31.88 46.91 22.07
N GLY A 6 31.12 47.65 22.90
CA GLY A 6 29.92 47.12 23.56
C GLY A 6 28.80 46.73 22.59
N LYS A 7 28.59 47.50 21.51
CA LYS A 7 27.58 47.18 20.47
C LYS A 7 28.00 46.03 19.55
N LEU A 8 29.29 45.85 19.27
CA LEU A 8 29.82 44.70 18.52
C LEU A 8 29.76 43.40 19.33
N LEU A 9 30.01 43.46 20.65
CA LEU A 9 29.83 42.31 21.55
C LEU A 9 28.35 41.94 21.73
N PHE A 10 27.44 42.91 21.83
CA PHE A 10 26.00 42.63 21.92
C PHE A 10 25.41 42.09 20.60
N ALA A 11 25.88 42.57 19.44
CA ALA A 11 25.48 42.03 18.13
C ALA A 11 26.02 40.60 17.90
N SER A 12 27.23 40.29 18.42
CA SER A 12 27.78 38.93 18.41
C SER A 12 27.03 37.95 19.32
N ILE A 13 26.49 38.43 20.46
CA ILE A 13 25.72 37.60 21.40
C ILE A 13 24.29 37.36 20.88
N ILE A 14 23.70 38.31 20.12
CA ILE A 14 22.39 38.16 19.49
C ILE A 14 22.45 37.33 18.19
N LEU A 15 23.60 37.27 17.49
CA LEU A 15 23.80 36.35 16.35
C LEU A 15 24.10 34.90 16.76
N SER A 16 24.31 34.63 18.05
CA SER A 16 24.37 33.27 18.61
C SER A 16 23.00 32.71 19.04
N VAL A 17 21.90 33.29 18.55
CA VAL A 17 20.60 32.59 18.53
C VAL A 17 20.79 31.33 17.71
N CYS A 18 20.90 30.21 18.43
CA CYS A 18 20.92 28.82 17.98
C CYS A 18 20.56 28.63 16.50
N GLN A 19 21.53 28.74 15.60
CA GLN A 19 21.42 28.03 14.34
C GLN A 19 21.49 26.56 14.70
N SER A 20 20.33 25.90 14.81
CA SER A 20 20.34 24.44 14.91
C SER A 20 21.02 23.91 13.65
N ALA A 21 21.83 22.87 13.81
CA ALA A 21 22.48 22.25 12.67
C ALA A 21 21.40 21.92 11.63
N LYS A 22 21.61 22.36 10.40
CA LYS A 22 20.75 22.05 9.27
C LYS A 22 21.38 20.91 8.50
N LEU A 23 20.54 20.03 7.99
CA LEU A 23 20.97 19.01 7.04
C LEU A 23 21.57 19.71 5.80
N PRO A 24 22.76 19.32 5.33
CA PRO A 24 23.34 19.81 4.09
C PRO A 24 22.35 19.72 2.92
N SER A 25 22.36 20.74 2.06
CA SER A 25 21.35 20.91 1.00
C SER A 25 21.42 19.88 -0.12
N ASP A 26 22.58 19.22 -0.29
CA ASP A 26 22.78 18.13 -1.24
C ASP A 26 22.25 16.78 -0.71
N ILE A 27 22.00 16.66 0.60
CA ILE A 27 21.34 15.50 1.18
C ILE A 27 19.83 15.65 0.98
N GLN A 28 19.24 14.75 0.20
CA GLN A 28 17.81 14.72 -0.02
C GLN A 28 17.06 14.55 1.31
N LYS A 29 16.21 15.53 1.63
CA LYS A 29 15.30 15.49 2.76
C LYS A 29 14.11 14.59 2.45
N CYS A 30 13.84 13.63 3.31
CA CYS A 30 12.83 12.60 3.09
C CYS A 30 11.56 12.84 3.89
N LYS A 31 10.42 12.31 3.42
CA LYS A 31 9.17 12.34 4.18
C LYS A 31 9.25 11.37 5.37
N PHE A 32 8.55 11.69 6.46
CA PHE A 32 8.35 10.74 7.55
C PHE A 32 7.75 9.43 7.03
N GLY A 33 8.31 8.30 7.46
CA GLY A 33 7.87 6.96 7.06
C GLY A 33 8.30 6.53 5.65
N ASP A 34 8.89 7.40 4.82
CA ASP A 34 9.38 7.04 3.48
C ASP A 34 10.68 6.23 3.56
N ALA A 35 10.53 4.96 3.89
CA ALA A 35 11.61 3.99 4.06
C ALA A 35 12.55 3.92 2.86
N LYS A 36 12.04 4.12 1.64
CA LYS A 36 12.83 4.05 0.41
C LYS A 36 13.71 5.28 0.27
N CYS A 37 13.12 6.48 0.38
CA CYS A 37 13.88 7.73 0.33
C CYS A 37 14.96 7.73 1.42
N ILE A 38 14.61 7.34 2.65
CA ILE A 38 15.54 7.36 3.77
C ILE A 38 16.70 6.38 3.55
N ALA A 39 16.43 5.18 3.00
CA ALA A 39 17.48 4.24 2.64
C ALA A 39 18.42 4.79 1.55
N GLU A 40 17.87 5.43 0.53
CA GLU A 40 18.65 6.07 -0.55
C GLU A 40 19.50 7.23 -0.01
N SER A 41 18.92 8.07 0.84
CA SER A 41 19.60 9.20 1.50
C SER A 41 20.72 8.72 2.43
N ALA A 42 20.48 7.68 3.25
CA ALA A 42 21.52 7.08 4.07
C ALA A 42 22.67 6.47 3.24
N GLY A 43 22.36 5.84 2.10
CA GLY A 43 23.37 5.35 1.15
C GLY A 43 24.17 6.49 0.51
N TYR A 44 23.52 7.61 0.18
CA TYR A 44 24.17 8.82 -0.31
C TYR A 44 25.12 9.41 0.75
N VAL A 45 24.69 9.50 2.00
CA VAL A 45 25.52 9.96 3.13
C VAL A 45 26.73 9.03 3.30
N ALA A 46 26.52 7.71 3.33
CA ALA A 46 27.60 6.75 3.48
C ALA A 46 28.70 6.93 2.40
N LYS A 47 28.29 7.16 1.15
CA LYS A 47 29.21 7.33 0.02
C LYS A 47 29.92 8.67 0.01
N ASN A 48 29.19 9.77 0.20
CA ASN A 48 29.70 11.12 -0.06
C ASN A 48 30.21 11.83 1.19
N TYR A 49 29.84 11.36 2.38
CA TYR A 49 30.25 11.91 3.67
C TYR A 49 31.13 10.94 4.46
N LYS A 50 31.92 10.12 3.75
CA LYS A 50 32.74 9.05 4.34
C LYS A 50 33.76 9.55 5.39
N ASP A 51 34.30 10.75 5.16
CA ASP A 51 35.32 11.38 6.03
C ASP A 51 34.67 12.12 7.22
N GLY A 52 33.33 12.10 7.32
CA GLY A 52 32.55 12.78 8.33
C GLY A 52 32.05 14.17 7.91
N SER A 53 31.24 14.78 8.76
CA SER A 53 30.79 16.17 8.66
C SER A 53 30.50 16.74 10.06
N PRO A 54 31.39 17.62 10.57
CA PRO A 54 31.22 18.25 11.89
C PRO A 54 29.89 19.01 12.04
N ASN A 55 29.39 19.60 10.95
CA ASN A 55 28.15 20.38 10.93
C ASN A 55 26.94 19.56 11.37
N ILE A 56 26.91 18.27 11.03
CA ILE A 56 25.83 17.34 11.39
C ILE A 56 26.23 16.35 12.48
N GLY A 57 27.41 16.52 13.10
CA GLY A 57 27.92 15.59 14.11
C GLY A 57 28.31 14.21 13.57
N LEU A 58 28.45 14.07 12.25
CA LEU A 58 28.89 12.82 11.64
C LEU A 58 30.41 12.72 11.77
N LEU A 59 30.90 11.71 12.47
CA LEU A 59 32.34 11.39 12.49
C LEU A 59 32.71 10.62 11.22
N SER A 60 34.02 10.42 10.99
CA SER A 60 34.49 9.56 9.92
C SER A 60 33.88 8.16 10.03
N ILE A 61 33.37 7.67 8.91
CA ILE A 61 32.78 6.33 8.79
C ILE A 61 33.61 5.43 7.85
N ASP A 62 34.61 5.98 7.16
CA ASP A 62 35.55 5.18 6.37
C ASP A 62 36.95 5.82 6.39
N PRO A 63 37.78 5.55 7.43
CA PRO A 63 37.56 4.54 8.47
C PRO A 63 36.68 5.00 9.64
N ILE A 64 35.96 4.04 10.24
CA ILE A 64 35.47 4.16 11.63
C ILE A 64 36.65 3.85 12.55
N GLN A 65 36.93 4.76 13.48
CA GLN A 65 37.97 4.59 14.50
C GLN A 65 37.39 3.90 15.74
N ILE A 66 38.06 2.85 16.18
CA ILE A 66 37.69 2.01 17.33
C ILE A 66 38.86 2.07 18.32
N PRO A 67 38.76 2.88 19.39
CA PRO A 67 39.87 3.10 20.32
C PRO A 67 40.31 1.82 21.01
N GLU A 68 39.34 1.10 21.58
CA GLU A 68 39.60 -0.14 22.31
C GLU A 68 38.36 -1.03 22.33
N VAL A 69 38.55 -2.33 22.09
CA VAL A 69 37.53 -3.37 22.26
C VAL A 69 38.19 -4.57 22.92
N SER A 70 37.51 -5.16 23.90
CA SER A 70 37.95 -6.43 24.51
C SER A 70 36.84 -7.47 24.45
N ILE A 71 37.23 -8.69 24.13
CA ILE A 71 36.39 -9.88 24.14
C ILE A 71 37.06 -10.82 25.12
N LEU A 72 36.44 -10.93 26.29
CA LEU A 72 36.94 -11.72 27.39
C LEU A 72 36.15 -13.01 27.49
N GLU A 73 36.82 -14.06 27.93
CA GLU A 73 36.19 -15.33 28.20
C GLU A 73 35.15 -15.18 29.33
N ASP A 74 33.93 -15.64 29.08
CA ASP A 74 32.90 -15.73 30.11
C ASP A 74 33.15 -16.98 30.97
N LYS A 75 33.85 -16.77 32.08
CA LYS A 75 34.19 -17.81 33.07
C LYS A 75 32.97 -18.51 33.69
N ASN A 76 31.76 -17.96 33.55
CA ASN A 76 30.53 -18.51 34.10
C ASN A 76 29.72 -19.35 33.11
N SER A 77 30.15 -19.41 31.83
CA SER A 77 29.49 -20.22 30.81
C SER A 77 29.75 -21.71 31.02
N LYS A 78 28.70 -22.47 31.40
CA LYS A 78 28.75 -23.94 31.51
C LYS A 78 28.86 -24.69 30.16
N LYS A 79 28.85 -23.98 29.02
CA LYS A 79 29.07 -24.56 27.70
C LYS A 79 30.57 -24.66 27.41
N GLN A 80 31.05 -25.86 27.04
CA GLN A 80 32.34 -25.99 26.36
C GLN A 80 32.27 -25.21 25.04
N LYS A 81 32.98 -24.08 24.98
CA LYS A 81 33.10 -23.29 23.77
C LYS A 81 34.27 -23.79 22.95
N ALA A 82 34.08 -23.77 21.63
CA ALA A 82 35.11 -24.12 20.66
C ALA A 82 36.25 -23.09 20.65
N VAL A 83 36.04 -21.86 21.14
CA VAL A 83 37.06 -20.82 21.24
C VAL A 83 37.02 -20.21 22.64
N ASN A 84 38.14 -20.29 23.36
CA ASN A 84 38.35 -19.73 24.69
C ASN A 84 39.53 -18.77 24.64
N ILE A 85 39.27 -17.53 24.24
CA ILE A 85 40.32 -16.50 24.09
C ILE A 85 39.97 -15.26 24.89
N ASN A 86 41.01 -14.60 25.39
CA ASN A 86 40.96 -13.19 25.72
C ASN A 86 41.61 -12.42 24.57
N LEU A 87 40.84 -11.53 23.95
CA LEU A 87 41.22 -10.80 22.77
C LEU A 87 41.01 -9.31 23.00
N TRP A 88 42.06 -8.54 22.82
CA TRP A 88 42.07 -7.09 22.95
C TRP A 88 42.44 -6.49 21.61
N PHE A 89 41.69 -5.48 21.19
CA PHE A 89 41.98 -4.66 20.03
C PHE A 89 42.14 -3.21 20.47
N LYS A 90 43.12 -2.53 19.89
CA LYS A 90 43.42 -1.13 20.17
C LYS A 90 43.75 -0.38 18.89
N ASP A 91 43.30 0.87 18.83
CA ASP A 91 43.56 1.80 17.72
C ASP A 91 43.18 1.17 16.37
N TRP A 92 42.00 0.56 16.33
CA TRP A 92 41.47 -0.15 15.18
C TRP A 92 40.80 0.81 14.19
N ASN A 93 41.13 0.65 12.92
CA ASN A 93 40.45 1.31 11.81
C ASN A 93 39.61 0.30 11.05
N MET A 94 38.32 0.60 10.90
CA MET A 94 37.36 -0.22 10.19
C MET A 94 36.92 0.49 8.91
N TYR A 95 37.24 -0.11 7.76
CA TYR A 95 36.98 0.43 6.43
C TYR A 95 35.83 -0.28 5.72
N GLY A 96 35.27 0.36 4.69
CA GLY A 96 34.35 -0.24 3.72
C GLY A 96 32.92 0.28 3.75
N PHE A 97 32.53 1.07 4.76
CA PHE A 97 31.18 1.62 4.88
C PHE A 97 30.85 2.63 3.78
N SER A 98 31.84 3.26 3.14
CA SER A 98 31.61 4.13 1.98
C SER A 98 31.03 3.39 0.76
N LYS A 99 31.18 2.06 0.71
CA LYS A 99 30.64 1.18 -0.33
C LYS A 99 29.33 0.49 0.08
N MET A 100 28.77 0.88 1.22
CA MET A 100 27.53 0.31 1.77
C MET A 100 26.34 0.57 0.85
N LYS A 101 25.55 -0.47 0.59
CA LYS A 101 24.25 -0.38 -0.08
C LYS A 101 23.16 -0.63 0.94
N VAL A 102 22.46 0.43 1.33
CA VAL A 102 21.33 0.35 2.24
C VAL A 102 20.13 -0.24 1.50
N LYS A 103 19.55 -1.31 2.04
CA LYS A 103 18.41 -2.02 1.44
C LYS A 103 17.09 -1.63 2.09
N LYS A 104 17.11 -1.33 3.38
CA LYS A 104 15.91 -1.04 4.16
C LYS A 104 16.25 -0.18 5.36
N ILE A 105 15.43 0.83 5.60
CA ILE A 105 15.40 1.60 6.85
C ILE A 105 13.94 1.71 7.30
N GLN A 106 13.67 1.50 8.60
CA GLN A 106 12.35 1.69 9.21
C GLN A 106 12.49 2.33 10.60
N GLY A 107 11.41 2.92 11.12
CA GLY A 107 11.40 3.58 12.42
C GLY A 107 11.50 5.10 12.38
N PHE A 108 11.24 5.71 11.21
CA PHE A 108 11.31 7.15 10.96
C PHE A 108 9.92 7.78 10.76
N GLU A 109 8.93 7.33 11.53
CA GLU A 109 7.55 7.85 11.52
C GLU A 109 7.47 9.21 12.25
N LYS A 110 6.41 10.00 12.01
CA LYS A 110 6.26 11.35 12.60
C LYS A 110 6.34 11.34 14.14
N LYS A 111 5.70 10.33 14.73
CA LYS A 111 5.95 9.91 16.11
C LYS A 111 6.93 8.75 16.08
N PHE A 112 8.08 8.90 16.72
CA PHE A 112 9.09 7.87 16.76
C PHE A 112 8.56 6.62 17.48
N PRO A 113 8.63 5.43 16.87
CA PRO A 113 8.08 4.21 17.46
C PRO A 113 8.96 3.60 18.55
N GLY A 114 10.12 4.21 18.86
CA GLY A 114 11.08 3.68 19.84
C GLY A 114 12.00 2.59 19.28
N LYS A 115 11.88 2.23 18.00
CA LYS A 115 12.67 1.18 17.35
C LYS A 115 13.07 1.56 15.93
N LEU A 116 14.34 1.34 15.58
CA LEU A 116 14.89 1.48 14.23
C LEU A 116 15.29 0.12 13.66
N ILE A 117 15.05 -0.11 12.36
CA ILE A 117 15.50 -1.32 11.65
C ILE A 117 16.33 -0.90 10.44
N PHE A 118 17.50 -1.49 10.29
CA PHE A 118 18.47 -1.18 9.22
C PHE A 118 19.00 -2.45 8.57
N ASP A 119 18.78 -2.60 7.26
CA ASP A 119 19.38 -3.67 6.45
C ASP A 119 20.35 -3.08 5.43
N ALA A 120 21.55 -3.63 5.35
CA ALA A 120 22.55 -3.20 4.39
C ALA A 120 23.38 -4.35 3.83
N TYR A 121 24.01 -4.09 2.68
CA TYR A 121 25.05 -4.92 2.11
C TYR A 121 26.34 -4.12 1.97
N ILE A 122 27.43 -4.64 2.50
CA ILE A 122 28.77 -4.05 2.42
C ILE A 122 29.66 -5.07 1.69
N PRO A 123 30.22 -4.73 0.51
CA PRO A 123 31.00 -5.68 -0.28
C PRO A 123 32.19 -6.27 0.49
N GLN A 124 32.87 -5.43 1.27
CA GLN A 124 34.01 -5.83 2.07
C GLN A 124 34.17 -4.90 3.27
N ILE A 125 34.45 -5.46 4.44
CA ILE A 125 34.88 -4.72 5.63
C ILE A 125 36.31 -5.13 5.96
N VAL A 126 37.19 -4.15 6.18
CA VAL A 126 38.58 -4.40 6.57
C VAL A 126 38.83 -3.75 7.93
N LEU A 127 39.28 -4.53 8.91
CA LEU A 127 39.66 -4.05 10.23
C LEU A 127 41.16 -4.21 10.39
N VAL A 128 41.85 -3.12 10.71
CA VAL A 128 43.30 -3.12 10.91
C VAL A 128 43.68 -2.34 12.16
N GLY A 129 44.68 -2.84 12.88
CA GLY A 129 45.23 -2.16 14.06
C GLY A 129 45.84 -3.14 15.05
N GLN A 130 46.12 -2.67 16.26
CA GLN A 130 46.83 -3.46 17.26
C GLN A 130 45.91 -4.51 17.89
N TYR A 131 46.46 -5.69 18.14
CA TYR A 131 45.79 -6.77 18.87
C TYR A 131 46.70 -7.34 19.96
N LYS A 132 46.06 -7.94 20.96
CA LYS A 132 46.66 -8.89 21.89
C LYS A 132 45.71 -10.05 22.05
N ILE A 133 46.22 -11.28 21.98
CA ILE A 133 45.42 -12.49 22.14
C ILE A 133 46.12 -13.46 23.07
N ASN A 134 45.35 -14.14 23.90
CA ASN A 134 45.81 -15.29 24.67
C ASN A 134 44.65 -16.27 24.90
N GLY A 135 44.91 -17.57 24.74
CA GLY A 135 43.93 -18.61 25.04
C GLY A 135 44.05 -19.78 24.08
N GLN A 136 42.92 -20.32 23.66
CA GLN A 136 42.82 -21.49 22.79
C GLN A 136 41.75 -21.27 21.73
N VAL A 137 42.09 -21.57 20.47
CA VAL A 137 41.15 -21.60 19.35
C VAL A 137 41.01 -23.06 18.91
N LEU A 138 39.81 -23.61 19.03
CA LEU A 138 39.54 -25.04 18.87
C LEU A 138 40.39 -25.85 19.84
N VAL A 139 41.36 -26.60 19.31
CA VAL A 139 42.28 -27.42 20.09
C VAL A 139 43.66 -26.77 20.25
N LEU A 140 43.93 -25.66 19.54
CA LEU A 140 45.27 -25.09 19.47
C LEU A 140 45.42 -23.87 20.40
N PRO A 141 46.48 -23.82 21.23
CA PRO A 141 46.79 -22.64 22.01
C PRO A 141 47.21 -21.49 21.10
N ILE A 142 46.82 -20.26 21.44
CA ILE A 142 47.19 -19.05 20.72
C ILE A 142 47.64 -17.98 21.71
N GLN A 143 48.76 -17.35 21.40
CA GLN A 143 49.23 -16.17 22.12
C GLN A 143 49.98 -15.24 21.16
N GLY A 144 49.82 -13.93 21.34
CA GLY A 144 50.54 -12.94 20.55
C GLY A 144 50.06 -11.53 20.80
N ALA A 145 50.89 -10.57 20.42
CA ALA A 145 50.53 -9.16 20.41
C ALA A 145 51.26 -8.49 19.25
N GLY A 146 50.53 -7.72 18.45
CA GLY A 146 51.09 -7.10 17.25
C GLY A 146 50.01 -6.45 16.40
N PHE A 147 50.27 -6.34 15.10
CA PHE A 147 49.31 -5.80 14.14
C PHE A 147 48.39 -6.90 13.62
N SER A 148 47.12 -6.55 13.42
CA SER A 148 46.09 -7.44 12.89
C SER A 148 45.47 -6.84 11.62
N ASN A 149 45.09 -7.71 10.70
CA ASN A 149 44.24 -7.38 9.55
C ASN A 149 43.17 -8.46 9.41
N LEU A 150 41.91 -8.05 9.57
CA LEU A 150 40.74 -8.88 9.36
C LEU A 150 39.96 -8.36 8.17
N THR A 151 39.65 -9.24 7.20
CA THR A 151 38.85 -8.89 6.03
C THR A 151 37.61 -9.77 5.95
N LEU A 152 36.42 -9.15 5.95
CA LEU A 152 35.13 -9.82 5.83
C LEU A 152 34.53 -9.51 4.46
N ASP A 153 34.19 -10.54 3.68
CA ASP A 153 33.63 -10.39 2.33
C ASP A 153 32.11 -10.62 2.29
N ASN A 154 31.41 -9.84 1.47
CA ASN A 154 29.98 -9.93 1.19
C ASN A 154 29.09 -9.85 2.44
N CYS A 155 29.33 -8.84 3.27
CA CYS A 155 28.61 -8.64 4.52
C CYS A 155 27.16 -8.24 4.27
N LYS A 156 26.22 -9.08 4.70
CA LYS A 156 24.78 -8.75 4.80
C LYS A 156 24.47 -8.47 6.25
N LEU A 157 24.11 -7.23 6.55
CA LEU A 157 23.87 -6.72 7.89
C LEU A 157 22.38 -6.48 8.12
N HIS A 158 21.89 -6.88 9.28
CA HIS A 158 20.57 -6.57 9.83
C HIS A 158 20.74 -6.05 11.25
N VAL A 159 20.25 -4.84 11.54
CA VAL A 159 20.32 -4.19 12.85
C VAL A 159 18.92 -3.77 13.29
N GLU A 160 18.58 -4.07 14.53
CA GLU A 160 17.42 -3.52 15.23
C GLU A 160 17.87 -2.75 16.46
N ALA A 161 17.76 -1.42 16.42
CA ALA A 161 18.09 -0.53 17.52
C ALA A 161 16.83 -0.01 18.22
N TYR A 162 16.95 0.40 19.48
CA TYR A 162 15.87 1.01 20.25
C TYR A 162 16.34 2.29 20.93
N GLY A 163 15.38 3.15 21.26
CA GLY A 163 15.67 4.45 21.87
C GLY A 163 14.42 5.23 22.20
N LYS A 164 14.60 6.51 22.49
CA LYS A 164 13.55 7.43 22.92
C LYS A 164 13.69 8.82 22.30
N GLU A 165 12.56 9.51 22.23
CA GLU A 165 12.53 10.95 21.95
C GLU A 165 12.95 11.72 23.22
N PHE A 166 13.66 12.82 23.04
CA PHE A 166 13.87 13.81 24.09
C PHE A 166 13.84 15.22 23.50
N GLU A 167 13.52 16.20 24.33
CA GLU A 167 13.44 17.60 23.91
C GLU A 167 14.74 18.33 24.25
N LYS A 168 15.26 19.09 23.30
CA LYS A 168 16.47 19.91 23.46
C LYS A 168 16.29 21.20 22.67
N LYS A 169 16.33 22.34 23.35
CA LYS A 169 16.13 23.67 22.75
C LYS A 169 14.80 23.75 21.97
N GLU A 170 13.72 23.28 22.59
CA GLU A 170 12.35 23.28 22.02
C GLU A 170 12.22 22.48 20.71
N LYS A 171 13.18 21.59 20.43
CA LYS A 171 13.15 20.69 19.28
C LYS A 171 13.26 19.24 19.74
N ARG A 172 12.61 18.35 19.01
CA ARG A 172 12.66 16.90 19.28
C ARG A 172 13.94 16.31 18.72
N HIS A 173 14.59 15.48 19.51
CA HIS A 173 15.78 14.72 19.15
C HIS A 173 15.57 13.24 19.50
N ILE A 174 16.34 12.37 18.86
CA ILE A 174 16.34 10.93 19.15
C ILE A 174 17.61 10.56 19.90
N GLN A 175 17.47 9.73 20.94
CA GLN A 175 18.57 9.09 21.62
C GLN A 175 18.39 7.58 21.50
N LEU A 176 19.35 6.90 20.88
CA LEU A 176 19.43 5.44 20.90
C LEU A 176 19.99 4.99 22.25
N ASP A 177 19.29 4.05 22.87
CA ASP A 177 19.68 3.43 24.12
C ASP A 177 20.52 2.16 23.87
N GLY A 178 20.33 1.50 22.71
CA GLY A 178 21.13 0.34 22.35
C GLY A 178 20.63 -0.42 21.11
N ILE A 179 21.25 -1.58 20.87
CA ILE A 179 20.89 -2.51 19.80
C ILE A 179 20.27 -3.76 20.43
N THR A 180 19.04 -4.08 20.02
CA THR A 180 18.33 -5.30 20.45
C THR A 180 18.71 -6.54 19.64
N ARG A 181 19.09 -6.34 18.38
CA ARG A 181 19.50 -7.44 17.49
C ARG A 181 20.50 -6.94 16.47
N ILE A 182 21.59 -7.66 16.32
CA ILE A 182 22.54 -7.48 15.22
C ILE A 182 22.83 -8.85 14.62
N ASP A 183 22.61 -8.99 13.32
CA ASP A 183 22.98 -10.19 12.57
C ASP A 183 23.82 -9.77 11.36
N MET A 184 24.97 -10.38 11.23
CA MET A 184 25.85 -10.23 10.09
C MET A 184 26.09 -11.62 9.49
N LYS A 185 25.91 -11.71 8.18
CA LYS A 185 26.27 -12.88 7.38
C LYS A 185 27.38 -12.50 6.42
N ILE A 186 28.42 -13.32 6.38
CA ILE A 186 29.59 -13.11 5.52
C ILE A 186 29.85 -14.35 4.67
N SER A 187 30.55 -14.16 3.56
CA SER A 187 30.96 -15.27 2.67
C SER A 187 32.35 -15.82 3.00
N LYS A 188 33.24 -14.97 3.53
CA LYS A 188 34.59 -15.33 3.93
C LYS A 188 35.10 -14.34 4.98
N LEU A 189 35.81 -14.86 5.96
CA LEU A 189 36.68 -14.10 6.86
C LEU A 189 38.13 -14.48 6.52
N ARG A 190 38.99 -13.46 6.35
CA ARG A 190 40.45 -13.62 6.28
C ARG A 190 41.08 -12.97 7.50
N ILE A 191 42.01 -13.68 8.11
CA ILE A 191 42.65 -13.29 9.36
C ILE A 191 44.16 -13.25 9.13
N ARG A 192 44.79 -12.12 9.44
CA ARG A 192 46.25 -12.02 9.55
C ARG A 192 46.59 -11.41 10.90
N LEU A 193 47.35 -12.15 11.69
CA LEU A 193 47.87 -11.76 13.00
C LEU A 193 49.39 -11.83 12.94
N ASP A 194 50.06 -10.69 13.08
CA ASP A 194 51.52 -10.64 13.11
C ASP A 194 52.04 -10.85 14.53
N ASN A 195 53.29 -11.30 14.66
CA ASN A 195 53.96 -11.52 15.95
C ASN A 195 53.22 -12.51 16.89
N LEU A 196 52.58 -13.54 16.33
CA LEU A 196 52.13 -14.69 17.12
C LEU A 196 53.33 -15.48 17.67
N PHE A 197 53.18 -16.04 18.86
CA PHE A 197 54.21 -16.86 19.53
C PHE A 197 55.58 -16.17 19.62
N ASN A 198 55.58 -14.89 20.00
CA ASN A 198 56.78 -14.05 20.14
C ASN A 198 57.63 -14.00 18.85
N GLY A 199 56.97 -13.99 17.70
CA GLY A 199 57.63 -13.83 16.40
C GLY A 199 58.16 -15.13 15.78
N ASN A 200 57.85 -16.30 16.34
CA ASN A 200 58.17 -17.57 15.69
C ASN A 200 57.40 -17.70 14.36
N LYS A 201 58.11 -17.52 13.25
CA LYS A 201 57.52 -17.47 11.90
C LYS A 201 56.76 -18.75 11.55
N GLN A 202 57.32 -19.92 11.83
CA GLN A 202 56.70 -21.19 11.47
C GLN A 202 55.37 -21.40 12.21
N LEU A 203 55.35 -21.18 13.52
CA LEU A 203 54.14 -21.28 14.32
C LEU A 203 53.12 -20.19 13.96
N SER A 204 53.59 -18.97 13.70
CA SER A 204 52.73 -17.86 13.29
C SER A 204 52.08 -18.09 11.93
N ASP A 205 52.81 -18.55 10.92
CA ASP A 205 52.26 -18.84 9.59
C ASP A 205 51.30 -20.03 9.65
N THR A 206 51.65 -21.08 10.40
CA THR A 206 50.77 -22.25 10.62
C THR A 206 49.47 -21.86 11.31
N MET A 207 49.54 -21.03 12.36
CA MET A 207 48.36 -20.56 13.08
C MET A 207 47.50 -19.65 12.21
N ASN A 208 48.09 -18.72 11.45
CA ASN A 208 47.33 -17.89 10.52
C ASN A 208 46.61 -18.76 9.47
N GLN A 209 47.27 -19.77 8.91
CA GLN A 209 46.62 -20.70 7.98
C GLN A 209 45.45 -21.43 8.66
N PHE A 210 45.67 -21.98 9.86
CA PHE A 210 44.63 -22.64 10.65
C PHE A 210 43.41 -21.73 10.90
N LEU A 211 43.63 -20.47 11.27
CA LEU A 211 42.56 -19.49 11.48
C LEU A 211 41.76 -19.21 10.20
N ASN A 212 42.42 -19.19 9.04
CA ASN A 212 41.77 -18.95 7.74
C ASN A 212 41.02 -20.17 7.19
N ASP A 213 41.51 -21.37 7.49
CA ASP A 213 40.87 -22.64 7.10
C ASP A 213 39.62 -22.89 7.94
N ASN A 214 39.68 -22.58 9.25
CA ASN A 214 38.59 -22.76 10.23
C ASN A 214 37.82 -21.47 10.51
N TRP A 215 37.85 -20.52 9.58
CA TRP A 215 37.33 -19.16 9.79
C TRP A 215 35.84 -19.14 10.14
N LYS A 216 35.07 -20.13 9.68
CA LYS A 216 33.61 -20.15 9.82
C LYS A 216 33.21 -20.50 11.25
N GLU A 217 33.82 -21.55 11.81
CA GLU A 217 33.66 -21.97 13.20
C GLU A 217 34.11 -20.84 14.14
N ILE A 218 35.25 -20.21 13.83
CA ILE A 218 35.77 -19.07 14.59
C ILE A 218 34.80 -17.88 14.53
N TYR A 219 34.29 -17.56 13.33
CA TYR A 219 33.34 -16.48 13.16
C TYR A 219 32.05 -16.75 13.94
N ASP A 220 31.46 -17.93 13.81
CA ASP A 220 30.19 -18.26 14.47
C ASP A 220 30.31 -18.21 16.00
N GLU A 221 31.45 -18.60 16.56
CA GLU A 221 31.72 -18.54 18.01
C GLU A 221 31.97 -17.11 18.50
N LEU A 222 32.78 -16.31 17.78
CA LEU A 222 33.16 -14.97 18.22
C LEU A 222 32.13 -13.88 17.85
N LYS A 223 31.28 -14.13 16.84
CA LYS A 223 30.35 -13.14 16.27
C LYS A 223 29.50 -12.43 17.34
N PRO A 224 28.86 -13.10 18.32
CA PRO A 224 28.00 -12.42 19.29
C PRO A 224 28.76 -11.34 20.07
N GLY A 225 29.90 -11.68 20.68
CA GLY A 225 30.69 -10.75 21.48
C GLY A 225 31.31 -9.62 20.65
N VAL A 226 31.81 -9.94 19.44
CA VAL A 226 32.35 -8.94 18.52
C VAL A 226 31.27 -7.93 18.11
N LEU A 227 30.09 -8.42 17.70
CA LEU A 227 29.03 -7.56 17.20
C LEU A 227 28.41 -6.70 18.31
N ASP A 228 28.33 -7.19 19.54
CA ASP A 228 27.85 -6.40 20.68
C ASP A 228 28.79 -5.22 20.97
N ALA A 229 30.11 -5.47 21.01
CA ALA A 229 31.10 -4.42 21.24
C ALA A 229 31.11 -3.37 20.11
N LEU A 230 31.12 -3.81 18.86
CA LEU A 230 31.05 -2.91 17.69
C LEU A 230 29.71 -2.18 17.61
N GLY A 231 28.63 -2.81 18.08
CA GLY A 231 27.31 -2.21 18.14
C GLY A 231 27.29 -0.93 18.98
N GLN A 232 28.00 -0.90 20.10
CA GLN A 232 28.11 0.29 20.94
C GLN A 232 28.84 1.45 20.24
N VAL A 233 29.89 1.14 19.47
CA VAL A 233 30.59 2.14 18.64
C VAL A 233 29.62 2.76 17.64
N VAL A 234 28.80 1.94 16.96
CA VAL A 234 27.79 2.40 16.00
C VAL A 234 26.70 3.24 16.68
N VAL A 235 26.20 2.84 17.84
CA VAL A 235 25.20 3.60 18.61
C VAL A 235 25.74 5.00 18.95
N ASN A 236 26.99 5.10 19.39
CA ASN A 236 27.62 6.39 19.70
C ASN A 236 27.77 7.27 18.45
N LEU A 237 28.17 6.69 17.31
CA LEU A 237 28.25 7.42 16.03
C LEU A 237 26.90 8.00 15.61
N VAL A 238 25.84 7.20 15.68
CA VAL A 238 24.48 7.64 15.30
C VAL A 238 23.94 8.67 16.29
N ASN A 239 24.18 8.48 17.59
CA ASN A 239 23.77 9.43 18.62
C ASN A 239 24.46 10.79 18.47
N ASN A 240 25.71 10.85 17.99
CA ASN A 240 26.37 12.12 17.70
C ASN A 240 25.62 12.92 16.62
N VAL A 241 25.11 12.23 15.59
CA VAL A 241 24.28 12.84 14.55
C VAL A 241 22.94 13.30 15.11
N PHE A 242 22.20 12.42 15.80
CA PHE A 242 20.89 12.76 16.37
C PHE A 242 20.96 13.80 17.50
N ALA A 243 22.09 13.93 18.19
CA ALA A 243 22.29 14.98 19.20
C ALA A 243 22.49 16.38 18.58
N LYS A 244 22.93 16.44 17.31
CA LYS A 244 23.13 17.68 16.54
C LYS A 244 21.92 18.03 15.68
N LEU A 245 21.34 17.04 15.01
CA LEU A 245 20.20 17.21 14.10
C LEU A 245 18.88 16.90 14.82
N PRO A 246 17.98 17.88 14.92
CA PRO A 246 16.60 17.64 15.35
C PRO A 246 15.91 16.62 14.44
N TYR A 247 15.07 15.78 15.03
CA TYR A 247 14.33 14.75 14.33
C TYR A 247 13.44 15.32 13.22
N ASP A 248 12.78 16.44 13.51
CA ASP A 248 11.93 17.17 12.56
C ASP A 248 12.72 17.94 11.49
N ASP A 249 14.04 18.10 11.66
CA ASP A 249 14.91 18.71 10.66
C ASP A 249 15.53 17.68 9.72
N LEU A 250 15.65 16.41 10.14
CA LEU A 250 16.09 15.28 9.33
C LEU A 250 15.08 14.92 8.23
N LEU A 251 13.80 15.11 8.53
CA LEU A 251 12.68 14.69 7.70
C LEU A 251 11.78 15.89 7.42
N GLN A 252 11.01 15.83 6.34
CA GLN A 252 10.02 16.86 6.02
C GLN A 252 8.62 16.31 6.17
N ASP A 253 7.70 17.18 6.58
CA ASP A 253 6.29 16.89 6.47
C ASP A 253 5.87 16.75 5.00
N ASP A 254 4.82 15.96 4.77
CA ASP A 254 4.21 15.89 3.45
C ASP A 254 3.44 17.18 3.16
N THR A 255 4.15 18.24 2.77
CA THR A 255 3.56 19.50 2.32
C THR A 255 2.90 19.39 0.95
N SER A 256 3.01 18.23 0.28
CA SER A 256 2.46 18.01 -1.06
C SER A 256 1.05 17.40 -1.06
N LEU A 257 0.54 16.94 0.09
CA LEU A 257 -0.82 16.42 0.20
C LEU A 257 -1.77 17.51 0.68
N GLU A 258 -2.07 18.47 -0.19
CA GLU A 258 -3.23 19.35 0.00
C GLU A 258 -4.50 18.52 -0.15
N LEU A 259 -5.07 18.13 0.99
CA LEU A 259 -6.32 17.40 0.98
C LEU A 259 -7.43 18.27 0.40
N GLN A 260 -8.15 17.75 -0.58
CA GLN A 260 -9.38 18.39 -1.03
C GLN A 260 -10.32 18.52 0.18
N LYS A 261 -10.56 19.77 0.60
CA LYS A 261 -11.48 20.06 1.70
C LYS A 261 -12.91 19.83 1.23
N CYS A 262 -13.67 19.09 2.03
CA CYS A 262 -15.06 18.75 1.74
C CYS A 262 -15.99 19.40 2.75
N LYS A 263 -17.27 19.61 2.41
CA LYS A 263 -18.29 19.80 3.45
C LYS A 263 -18.40 18.50 4.25
N ILE A 264 -18.58 18.58 5.57
CA ILE A 264 -18.64 17.39 6.43
C ILE A 264 -19.78 16.42 6.08
N THR A 265 -20.84 16.94 5.46
CA THR A 265 -21.99 16.16 4.98
C THR A 265 -21.82 15.63 3.56
N ASP A 266 -20.77 16.06 2.85
CA ASP A 266 -20.47 15.63 1.48
C ASP A 266 -19.68 14.33 1.49
N ASN A 267 -20.42 13.24 1.66
CA ASN A 267 -19.85 11.90 1.76
C ASN A 267 -19.08 11.49 0.50
N GLU A 268 -19.49 11.98 -0.68
CA GLU A 268 -18.85 11.62 -1.95
C GLU A 268 -17.50 12.32 -2.10
N CYS A 269 -17.44 13.62 -1.81
CA CYS A 269 -16.18 14.34 -1.74
C CYS A 269 -15.22 13.67 -0.75
N ILE A 270 -15.68 13.36 0.46
CA ILE A 270 -14.84 12.72 1.49
C ILE A 270 -14.35 11.35 1.03
N LEU A 271 -15.23 10.53 0.46
CA LEU A 271 -14.88 9.21 -0.09
C LEU A 271 -13.84 9.33 -1.22
N ASN A 272 -14.01 10.29 -2.11
CA ASN A 272 -13.08 10.54 -3.22
C ASN A 272 -11.73 11.04 -2.72
N THR A 273 -11.70 11.97 -1.77
CA THR A 273 -10.46 12.41 -1.10
C THR A 273 -9.75 11.23 -0.44
N ILE A 274 -10.48 10.38 0.28
CA ILE A 274 -9.90 9.19 0.91
C ILE A 274 -9.33 8.24 -0.14
N ASN A 275 -10.06 7.92 -1.20
CA ASN A 275 -9.59 6.99 -2.23
C ASN A 275 -8.44 7.55 -3.07
N ASN A 276 -8.50 8.82 -3.45
CA ASN A 276 -7.58 9.40 -4.42
C ASN A 276 -6.34 10.03 -3.80
N GLN A 277 -6.42 10.46 -2.54
CA GLN A 277 -5.35 11.19 -1.89
C GLN A 277 -4.85 10.46 -0.63
N VAL A 278 -5.75 9.90 0.20
CA VAL A 278 -5.33 9.21 1.43
C VAL A 278 -4.83 7.79 1.13
N LEU A 279 -5.67 6.89 0.63
CA LEU A 279 -5.33 5.47 0.41
C LEU A 279 -4.22 5.28 -0.65
N LYS A 280 -4.19 6.11 -1.70
CA LYS A 280 -3.09 6.05 -2.69
C LYS A 280 -1.72 6.37 -2.10
N ASN A 281 -1.67 7.22 -1.07
CA ASN A 281 -0.42 7.66 -0.45
C ASN A 281 -0.18 7.03 0.93
N SER A 282 -1.06 6.14 1.41
CA SER A 282 -0.99 5.59 2.77
C SER A 282 0.00 4.44 2.95
N ALA A 283 0.69 3.98 1.90
CA ALA A 283 1.62 2.86 1.99
C ALA A 283 2.68 3.09 3.08
N ASN A 284 3.29 4.28 3.08
CA ASN A 284 4.31 4.72 4.05
C ASN A 284 3.71 5.56 5.19
N GLY A 285 2.38 5.68 5.26
CA GLY A 285 1.68 6.58 6.17
C GLY A 285 1.58 8.00 5.61
N ILE A 286 0.79 8.84 6.28
CA ILE A 286 0.60 10.25 5.92
C ILE A 286 0.78 11.08 7.18
N SER A 287 1.94 11.74 7.29
CA SER A 287 2.35 12.51 8.47
C SER A 287 1.39 13.65 8.78
N ALA A 288 0.88 14.33 7.74
CA ALA A 288 -0.09 15.43 7.84
C ALA A 288 -1.43 14.98 8.45
N LEU A 289 -1.79 13.72 8.27
CA LEU A 289 -2.99 13.11 8.85
C LEU A 289 -2.68 12.27 10.09
N ASN A 290 -1.43 12.19 10.56
CA ASN A 290 -1.03 11.23 11.58
C ASN A 290 -1.48 9.78 11.25
N LEU A 291 -1.53 9.44 9.96
CA LEU A 291 -1.90 8.11 9.50
C LEU A 291 -0.64 7.23 9.48
N SER A 292 -0.64 6.16 10.28
CA SER A 292 0.45 5.17 10.29
C SER A 292 0.57 4.45 8.94
N PRO A 293 1.76 3.89 8.60
CA PRO A 293 1.93 3.07 7.41
C PRO A 293 0.88 1.95 7.30
N LEU A 294 0.26 1.84 6.13
CA LEU A 294 -0.68 0.76 5.80
C LEU A 294 -0.01 -0.37 5.00
N GLU A 295 1.29 -0.26 4.73
CA GLU A 295 2.10 -1.26 4.02
C GLU A 295 3.50 -1.47 4.64
N PRO A 296 3.65 -2.32 5.67
CA PRO A 296 2.59 -3.03 6.37
C PRO A 296 1.98 -2.21 7.52
N LEU A 297 0.69 -2.40 7.76
CA LEU A 297 0.05 -2.04 9.03
C LEU A 297 0.54 -2.98 10.13
N ARG A 298 1.15 -2.43 11.18
CA ARG A 298 1.71 -3.20 12.29
C ARG A 298 0.78 -3.25 13.50
N ILE A 299 0.64 -4.43 14.09
CA ILE A 299 -0.14 -4.66 15.30
C ILE A 299 0.71 -5.49 16.27
N GLU A 300 0.94 -4.97 17.48
CA GLU A 300 1.84 -5.60 18.43
C GLU A 300 1.30 -6.92 18.96
N THR A 301 0.02 -6.95 19.35
CA THR A 301 -0.66 -8.15 19.85
C THR A 301 -2.10 -8.22 19.37
N LEU A 302 -2.62 -9.43 19.20
CA LEU A 302 -4.02 -9.70 18.89
C LEU A 302 -4.38 -11.09 19.42
N SER A 303 -5.53 -11.24 20.06
CA SER A 303 -6.05 -12.54 20.49
C SER A 303 -7.40 -12.83 19.85
N ILE A 304 -7.63 -14.08 19.47
CA ILE A 304 -8.91 -14.61 19.01
C ILE A 304 -9.21 -15.81 19.88
N GLU A 305 -10.27 -15.71 20.67
CA GLU A 305 -10.74 -16.79 21.52
C GLU A 305 -12.18 -17.14 21.13
N GLN A 306 -12.38 -18.41 20.79
CA GLN A 306 -13.69 -18.98 20.52
C GLN A 306 -13.80 -20.24 21.38
N GLY A 307 -14.80 -20.30 22.26
CA GLY A 307 -15.03 -21.41 23.17
C GLY A 307 -16.50 -21.84 23.22
N GLY A 308 -16.80 -22.85 24.04
CA GLY A 308 -18.16 -23.37 24.23
C GLY A 308 -18.51 -24.55 23.31
N SER A 309 -19.78 -24.64 22.90
CA SER A 309 -20.31 -25.69 21.99
C SER A 309 -20.04 -25.44 20.51
N SER A 310 -19.27 -24.40 20.16
CA SER A 310 -18.87 -24.17 18.77
C SER A 310 -17.99 -25.33 18.29
N PRO A 311 -18.20 -25.82 17.05
CA PRO A 311 -17.31 -26.77 16.42
C PRO A 311 -15.86 -26.27 16.32
N VAL A 312 -15.59 -24.96 16.46
CA VAL A 312 -14.22 -24.43 16.53
C VAL A 312 -13.99 -23.85 17.92
N ASN A 313 -13.20 -24.55 18.73
CA ASN A 313 -12.86 -24.13 20.09
C ASN A 313 -11.35 -23.88 20.15
N ILE A 314 -10.92 -22.64 19.95
CA ILE A 314 -9.51 -22.29 19.90
C ILE A 314 -9.19 -21.05 20.74
N LYS A 315 -7.96 -21.03 21.27
CA LYS A 315 -7.29 -19.83 21.75
C LYS A 315 -6.11 -19.55 20.83
N LEU A 316 -6.18 -18.46 20.08
CA LEU A 316 -5.17 -18.05 19.12
C LEU A 316 -4.63 -16.69 19.53
N TYR A 317 -3.37 -16.66 19.92
CA TYR A 317 -2.63 -15.45 20.28
C TYR A 317 -1.65 -15.12 19.16
N PHE A 318 -1.55 -13.84 18.81
CA PHE A 318 -0.57 -13.31 17.87
C PHE A 318 0.32 -12.23 18.50
N LYS A 319 1.56 -12.16 18.01
CA LYS A 319 2.52 -11.08 18.31
C LYS A 319 3.21 -10.59 17.05
N ASN A 320 3.55 -9.30 17.01
CA ASN A 320 4.31 -8.66 15.93
C ASN A 320 3.68 -8.92 14.55
N LEU A 321 2.38 -8.67 14.44
CA LEU A 321 1.64 -8.82 13.20
C LEU A 321 2.00 -7.71 12.22
N ALA A 322 2.24 -8.09 10.97
CA ALA A 322 2.37 -7.19 9.83
C ALA A 322 1.28 -7.54 8.81
N TYR A 323 0.37 -6.59 8.55
CA TYR A 323 -0.67 -6.70 7.53
C TYR A 323 -0.27 -5.91 6.29
N SER A 324 -0.15 -6.60 5.17
CA SER A 324 0.19 -6.05 3.87
C SER A 324 -0.99 -6.09 2.91
N GLY A 325 -1.27 -4.98 2.23
CA GLY A 325 -2.32 -4.87 1.21
C GLY A 325 -3.37 -3.79 1.46
N PHE A 326 -3.37 -3.15 2.64
CA PHE A 326 -4.30 -2.05 2.93
C PHE A 326 -4.03 -0.79 2.09
N SER A 327 -2.81 -0.60 1.60
CA SER A 327 -2.47 0.43 0.61
C SER A 327 -3.23 0.31 -0.73
N ARG A 328 -3.73 -0.89 -1.04
CA ARG A 328 -4.55 -1.17 -2.24
C ARG A 328 -6.04 -1.20 -1.94
N ALA A 329 -6.43 -0.85 -0.72
CA ALA A 329 -7.82 -0.80 -0.34
C ALA A 329 -8.57 0.30 -1.09
N LYS A 330 -9.88 0.13 -1.21
CA LYS A 330 -10.79 1.11 -1.77
C LYS A 330 -11.95 1.32 -0.80
N MET A 331 -12.21 2.56 -0.45
CA MET A 331 -13.41 2.96 0.27
C MET A 331 -14.59 2.88 -0.71
N VAL A 332 -15.46 1.88 -0.50
CA VAL A 332 -16.63 1.60 -1.34
C VAL A 332 -17.84 2.42 -0.89
N LYS A 333 -17.93 2.70 0.41
CA LYS A 333 -19.02 3.47 0.99
C LYS A 333 -18.50 4.30 2.15
N LEU A 334 -19.02 5.51 2.29
CA LEU A 334 -18.84 6.36 3.46
C LEU A 334 -20.14 7.11 3.69
N ASN A 335 -20.64 7.15 4.93
CA ASN A 335 -21.78 7.99 5.29
C ASN A 335 -21.87 8.25 6.80
N GLY A 336 -22.80 9.13 7.17
CA GLY A 336 -23.26 9.35 8.53
C GLY A 336 -22.56 10.48 9.27
N LEU A 337 -21.57 11.14 8.66
CA LEU A 337 -21.04 12.41 9.16
C LEU A 337 -22.09 13.52 8.99
N LYS A 338 -22.20 14.37 10.03
CA LYS A 338 -23.14 15.48 10.15
C LYS A 338 -22.41 16.71 10.67
N GLU A 339 -23.01 17.89 10.54
CA GLU A 339 -22.47 19.14 11.10
C GLU A 339 -22.29 19.06 12.62
N ASN A 340 -23.26 18.49 13.34
CA ASN A 340 -23.10 18.16 14.75
C ASN A 340 -22.34 16.83 14.89
N ILE A 341 -21.09 16.88 15.36
CA ILE A 341 -20.25 15.69 15.51
C ILE A 341 -20.73 14.74 16.62
N ASN A 342 -21.53 15.21 17.58
CA ASN A 342 -22.12 14.33 18.60
C ASN A 342 -23.29 13.50 18.03
N GLU A 343 -23.87 13.93 16.91
CA GLU A 343 -24.91 13.18 16.19
C GLU A 343 -24.34 12.37 15.01
N SER A 344 -23.05 12.52 14.74
CA SER A 344 -22.40 11.86 13.62
C SER A 344 -22.19 10.37 13.88
N LYS A 345 -22.18 9.61 12.79
CA LYS A 345 -21.84 8.20 12.73
C LYS A 345 -20.83 8.02 11.61
N LEU A 346 -19.58 7.67 11.91
CA LEU A 346 -18.61 7.41 10.83
C LEU A 346 -18.75 5.96 10.38
N ASN A 347 -19.50 5.76 9.30
CA ASN A 347 -19.75 4.46 8.72
C ASN A 347 -19.05 4.36 7.37
N PHE A 348 -18.23 3.34 7.17
CA PHE A 348 -17.61 3.09 5.87
C PHE A 348 -17.53 1.60 5.54
N ASP A 349 -17.51 1.30 4.25
CA ASP A 349 -17.19 -0.02 3.72
C ASP A 349 -15.86 0.08 2.98
N LEU A 350 -14.88 -0.71 3.41
CA LEU A 350 -13.54 -0.77 2.82
C LEU A 350 -13.37 -2.12 2.13
N HIS A 351 -13.14 -2.11 0.82
CA HIS A 351 -12.78 -3.29 0.06
C HIS A 351 -11.26 -3.41 -0.03
N VAL A 352 -10.73 -4.58 0.28
CA VAL A 352 -9.31 -4.89 0.23
C VAL A 352 -9.14 -6.13 -0.66
N PRO A 353 -8.60 -5.99 -1.88
CA PRO A 353 -8.52 -7.11 -2.84
C PRO A 353 -7.71 -8.29 -2.32
N LEU A 354 -6.61 -8.01 -1.64
CA LEU A 354 -5.73 -9.01 -1.06
C LEU A 354 -5.04 -8.40 0.15
N VAL A 355 -5.28 -8.97 1.33
CA VAL A 355 -4.51 -8.66 2.54
C VAL A 355 -3.81 -9.91 3.05
N SER A 356 -2.50 -9.80 3.22
CA SER A 356 -1.64 -10.84 3.78
C SER A 356 -1.23 -10.41 5.19
N GLN A 357 -1.31 -11.33 6.14
CA GLN A 357 -0.85 -11.15 7.50
C GLN A 357 0.29 -12.12 7.75
N VAL A 358 1.38 -11.62 8.31
CA VAL A 358 2.49 -12.44 8.83
C VAL A 358 2.78 -12.03 10.27
N GLY A 359 3.11 -12.97 11.14
CA GLY A 359 3.47 -12.68 12.53
C GLY A 359 3.59 -13.93 13.38
N GLN A 360 4.09 -13.77 14.60
CA GLN A 360 4.22 -14.87 15.54
C GLN A 360 2.84 -15.27 16.05
N TYR A 361 2.62 -16.57 16.26
CA TYR A 361 1.37 -17.09 16.80
C TYR A 361 1.61 -18.13 17.89
N LYS A 362 0.60 -18.34 18.72
CA LYS A 362 0.42 -19.50 19.60
C LYS A 362 -1.05 -19.91 19.53
N ILE A 363 -1.31 -21.18 19.21
CA ILE A 363 -2.66 -21.73 19.12
C ILE A 363 -2.80 -22.94 20.04
N THR A 364 -3.97 -23.07 20.68
CA THR A 364 -4.40 -24.30 21.35
C THR A 364 -5.90 -24.51 21.15
N GLY A 365 -6.36 -25.76 21.22
CA GLY A 365 -7.78 -26.12 21.19
C GLY A 365 -8.08 -27.19 20.15
N SER A 366 -9.23 -27.07 19.50
CA SER A 366 -9.68 -27.96 18.43
C SER A 366 -10.42 -27.20 17.33
N VAL A 367 -10.27 -27.70 16.09
CA VAL A 367 -11.03 -27.23 14.93
C VAL A 367 -11.84 -28.41 14.42
N LEU A 368 -13.16 -28.30 14.51
CA LEU A 368 -14.10 -29.41 14.36
C LEU A 368 -13.76 -30.51 15.38
N ILE A 369 -13.46 -31.71 14.90
CA ILE A 369 -13.07 -32.86 15.74
C ILE A 369 -11.56 -32.98 15.94
N LEU A 370 -10.75 -32.13 15.29
CA LEU A 370 -9.30 -32.28 15.29
C LEU A 370 -8.64 -31.36 16.32
N PRO A 371 -7.80 -31.87 17.23
CA PRO A 371 -7.01 -31.04 18.12
C PRO A 371 -5.99 -30.22 17.33
N ILE A 372 -5.69 -29.01 17.79
CA ILE A 372 -4.66 -28.14 17.23
C ILE A 372 -3.84 -27.50 18.36
N SER A 373 -2.53 -27.57 18.23
CA SER A 373 -1.60 -26.87 19.11
C SER A 373 -0.34 -26.48 18.34
N GLY A 374 0.27 -25.36 18.71
CA GLY A 374 1.53 -24.94 18.11
C GLY A 374 1.89 -23.50 18.43
N ASN A 375 3.14 -23.17 18.17
CA ASN A 375 3.68 -21.83 18.30
C ASN A 375 4.77 -21.63 17.26
N GLY A 376 4.72 -20.51 16.55
CA GLY A 376 5.58 -20.30 15.39
C GLY A 376 5.23 -19.04 14.62
N LEU A 377 5.46 -19.04 13.31
CA LEU A 377 5.02 -18.01 12.37
C LEU A 377 3.73 -18.41 11.68
N SER A 378 2.83 -17.44 11.62
CA SER A 378 1.59 -17.49 10.86
C SER A 378 1.76 -16.71 9.57
N ASN A 379 1.17 -17.22 8.49
CA ASN A 379 0.95 -16.52 7.24
C ASN A 379 -0.51 -16.76 6.82
N MET A 380 -1.31 -15.71 6.83
CA MET A 380 -2.72 -15.76 6.47
C MET A 380 -2.99 -14.79 5.32
N THR A 381 -3.81 -15.19 4.35
CA THR A 381 -4.18 -14.33 3.23
C THR A 381 -5.68 -14.30 3.05
N PHE A 382 -6.27 -13.11 3.10
CA PHE A 382 -7.68 -12.87 2.84
C PHE A 382 -7.85 -12.27 1.45
N VAL A 383 -8.78 -12.82 0.66
CA VAL A 383 -8.99 -12.45 -0.75
C VAL A 383 -10.36 -11.81 -0.93
N GLU A 384 -10.41 -10.68 -1.61
CA GLU A 384 -11.62 -9.89 -1.87
C GLU A 384 -12.38 -9.62 -0.57
N SER A 385 -11.68 -9.02 0.40
CA SER A 385 -12.26 -8.72 1.71
C SER A 385 -13.07 -7.43 1.69
N VAL A 386 -14.24 -7.42 2.32
CA VAL A 386 -15.05 -6.22 2.53
C VAL A 386 -15.22 -6.02 4.03
N MET A 387 -14.71 -4.90 4.53
CA MET A 387 -14.79 -4.47 5.92
C MET A 387 -15.83 -3.38 6.07
N LYS A 388 -16.95 -3.66 6.74
CA LYS A 388 -18.02 -2.71 7.02
C LYS A 388 -17.86 -2.21 8.45
N PHE A 389 -17.31 -1.02 8.59
CA PHE A 389 -17.13 -0.34 9.85
C PHE A 389 -18.34 0.56 10.12
N ARG A 390 -18.92 0.45 11.31
CA ARG A 390 -20.04 1.29 11.75
C ARG A 390 -19.71 1.86 13.11
N SER A 391 -19.88 3.15 13.30
CA SER A 391 -19.51 3.79 14.56
C SER A 391 -20.44 4.91 14.99
N THR A 392 -20.37 5.26 16.28
CA THR A 392 -20.84 6.53 16.81
C THR A 392 -19.63 7.41 17.12
N THR A 393 -19.79 8.72 17.01
CA THR A 393 -18.74 9.69 17.31
C THR A 393 -19.10 10.53 18.52
N LYS A 394 -18.09 11.10 19.17
CA LYS A 394 -18.24 12.11 20.22
C LYS A 394 -17.22 13.22 20.03
N SER A 395 -17.59 14.40 20.52
CA SER A 395 -16.72 15.55 20.63
C SER A 395 -15.78 15.42 21.84
N VAL A 396 -14.50 15.79 21.66
CA VAL A 396 -13.53 15.91 22.74
C VAL A 396 -12.81 17.25 22.64
N MET A 397 -12.85 18.03 23.71
CA MET A 397 -12.13 19.30 23.79
C MET A 397 -10.68 19.08 24.21
N ARG A 398 -9.72 19.68 23.48
CA ARG A 398 -8.30 19.70 23.83
C ARG A 398 -7.73 21.07 23.46
N GLY A 399 -7.11 21.77 24.41
CA GLY A 399 -6.52 23.09 24.15
C GLY A 399 -7.52 24.14 23.63
N GLY A 400 -8.81 24.03 24.00
CA GLY A 400 -9.86 24.92 23.52
C GLY A 400 -10.43 24.59 22.12
N GLU A 401 -9.89 23.57 21.45
CA GLU A 401 -10.38 23.10 20.15
C GLU A 401 -11.16 21.78 20.24
N GLU A 402 -12.06 21.58 19.29
CA GLU A 402 -13.00 20.46 19.25
C GLU A 402 -12.50 19.36 18.29
N TYR A 403 -12.32 18.14 18.79
CA TYR A 403 -11.82 16.98 18.05
C TYR A 403 -12.89 15.89 17.95
N LEU A 404 -12.92 15.19 16.80
CA LEU A 404 -13.81 14.05 16.60
C LEU A 404 -13.14 12.79 17.17
N GLN A 405 -13.86 12.02 17.98
CA GLN A 405 -13.40 10.72 18.46
C GLN A 405 -14.45 9.65 18.18
N ILE A 406 -14.01 8.47 17.76
CA ILE A 406 -14.87 7.29 17.70
C ILE A 406 -15.22 6.83 19.12
N ASP A 407 -16.51 6.80 19.44
CA ASP A 407 -17.02 6.33 20.73
C ASP A 407 -17.21 4.81 20.71
N LYS A 408 -18.28 4.32 20.07
CA LYS A 408 -18.57 2.89 19.89
C LYS A 408 -18.37 2.50 18.43
N ALA A 409 -17.93 1.27 18.19
CA ALA A 409 -17.72 0.75 16.85
C ALA A 409 -18.13 -0.71 16.73
N LYS A 410 -18.58 -1.08 15.54
CA LYS A 410 -18.84 -2.45 15.10
C LYS A 410 -18.13 -2.66 13.77
N LEU A 411 -17.56 -3.84 13.59
CA LEU A 411 -16.88 -4.22 12.36
C LEU A 411 -17.48 -5.52 11.85
N LYS A 412 -17.89 -5.54 10.58
CA LYS A 412 -18.18 -6.77 9.86
C LYS A 412 -17.10 -6.97 8.81
N ILE A 413 -16.54 -8.18 8.75
CA ILE A 413 -15.58 -8.58 7.73
C ILE A 413 -16.21 -9.73 6.96
N ASP A 414 -16.26 -9.59 5.64
CA ASP A 414 -16.63 -10.64 4.70
C ASP A 414 -15.40 -10.89 3.80
N THR A 415 -15.06 -12.15 3.51
CA THR A 415 -13.95 -12.50 2.60
C THR A 415 -14.37 -13.64 1.67
N SER A 416 -13.90 -13.61 0.42
CA SER A 416 -14.23 -14.64 -0.56
C SER A 416 -13.41 -15.92 -0.39
N ARG A 417 -12.22 -15.79 0.21
CA ARG A 417 -11.30 -16.90 0.49
C ARG A 417 -10.34 -16.50 1.62
N LEU A 418 -10.02 -17.47 2.45
CA LEU A 418 -8.98 -17.38 3.48
C LEU A 418 -7.98 -18.50 3.26
N TYR A 419 -6.71 -18.14 3.08
CA TYR A 419 -5.59 -19.07 3.11
C TYR A 419 -4.90 -18.99 4.47
N LEU A 420 -4.58 -20.16 5.03
CA LEU A 420 -4.02 -20.30 6.37
C LEU A 420 -2.73 -21.11 6.29
N ASN A 421 -1.66 -20.61 6.87
CA ASN A 421 -0.44 -21.37 7.06
C ASN A 421 0.15 -21.07 8.43
N PHE A 422 0.29 -22.10 9.25
CA PHE A 422 0.88 -22.06 10.58
C PHE A 422 2.06 -23.02 10.60
N ASP A 423 3.28 -22.48 10.74
CA ASP A 423 4.46 -23.33 10.88
C ASP A 423 4.56 -23.93 12.30
N HIS A 424 5.38 -24.96 12.48
CA HIS A 424 5.63 -25.59 13.79
C HIS A 424 4.39 -26.00 14.60
N LEU A 425 3.28 -26.33 13.93
CA LEU A 425 2.15 -27.03 14.59
C LEU A 425 2.64 -28.39 15.14
N PHE A 426 2.02 -28.83 16.24
CA PHE A 426 2.33 -30.10 16.92
C PHE A 426 3.82 -30.27 17.24
N ASN A 427 4.41 -29.24 17.85
CA ASN A 427 5.82 -29.21 18.25
C ASN A 427 6.79 -29.42 17.07
N GLY A 428 6.43 -28.95 15.87
CA GLY A 428 7.30 -29.06 14.68
C GLY A 428 7.16 -30.35 13.88
N ASN A 429 6.17 -31.21 14.17
CA ASN A 429 5.91 -32.37 13.33
C ASN A 429 5.41 -31.92 11.94
N GLN A 430 6.26 -32.05 10.93
CA GLN A 430 6.01 -31.52 9.59
C GLN A 430 4.79 -32.14 8.92
N ASP A 431 4.57 -33.46 9.07
CA ASP A 431 3.47 -34.15 8.42
C ASP A 431 2.12 -33.75 9.03
N LEU A 432 2.02 -33.72 10.36
CA LEU A 432 0.82 -33.27 11.06
C LEU A 432 0.56 -31.78 10.78
N SER A 433 1.61 -30.95 10.74
CA SER A 433 1.49 -29.54 10.39
C SER A 433 0.99 -29.35 8.96
N ASN A 434 1.56 -30.05 7.98
CA ASN A 434 1.14 -29.99 6.58
C ASN A 434 -0.32 -30.45 6.40
N ASN A 435 -0.70 -31.55 7.05
CA ASN A 435 -2.05 -32.09 7.00
C ASN A 435 -3.06 -31.16 7.66
N MET A 436 -2.72 -30.58 8.82
CA MET A 436 -3.58 -29.61 9.49
C MET A 436 -3.73 -28.34 8.65
N ASN A 437 -2.66 -27.78 8.10
CA ASN A 437 -2.77 -26.63 7.20
C ASN A 437 -3.64 -26.92 5.97
N ARG A 438 -3.50 -28.11 5.36
CA ARG A 438 -4.39 -28.54 4.26
C ARG A 438 -5.85 -28.62 4.72
N PHE A 439 -6.10 -29.21 5.88
CA PHE A 439 -7.44 -29.29 6.47
C PHE A 439 -8.05 -27.91 6.72
N LEU A 440 -7.30 -26.99 7.33
CA LEU A 440 -7.73 -25.61 7.58
C LEU A 440 -8.08 -24.89 6.27
N ASN A 441 -7.28 -25.06 5.22
CA ASN A 441 -7.52 -24.45 3.91
C ASN A 441 -8.71 -25.07 3.16
N ASN A 442 -8.93 -26.38 3.27
CA ASN A 442 -10.06 -27.04 2.64
C ASN A 442 -11.38 -26.65 3.33
N ASN A 443 -11.34 -26.48 4.66
CA ASN A 443 -12.50 -26.18 5.49
C ASN A 443 -12.62 -24.69 5.87
N TRP A 444 -11.85 -23.83 5.22
CA TRP A 444 -11.70 -22.41 5.59
C TRP A 444 -13.04 -21.67 5.75
N LYS A 445 -14.04 -21.98 4.92
CA LYS A 445 -15.32 -21.25 4.89
C LYS A 445 -16.12 -21.53 6.16
N THR A 446 -16.17 -22.80 6.57
CA THR A 446 -16.82 -23.24 7.82
C THR A 446 -16.07 -22.67 9.01
N ILE A 447 -14.75 -22.82 9.04
CA ILE A 447 -13.89 -22.32 10.12
C ILE A 447 -14.04 -20.80 10.27
N TYR A 448 -14.00 -20.06 9.16
CA TYR A 448 -14.18 -18.61 9.17
C TYR A 448 -15.57 -18.21 9.63
N SER A 449 -16.62 -18.97 9.27
CA SER A 449 -17.99 -18.70 9.72
C SER A 449 -18.11 -18.81 11.24
N GLU A 450 -17.50 -19.83 11.83
CA GLU A 450 -17.47 -20.05 13.29
C GLU A 450 -16.64 -18.96 14.00
N LEU A 451 -15.48 -18.61 13.45
CA LEU A 451 -14.58 -17.61 14.05
C LEU A 451 -14.96 -16.16 13.73
N ARG A 452 -15.97 -15.92 12.88
CA ARG A 452 -16.29 -14.60 12.34
C ARG A 452 -16.51 -13.56 13.45
N GLY A 453 -17.28 -13.92 14.48
CA GLY A 453 -17.60 -13.02 15.58
C GLY A 453 -16.36 -12.65 16.42
N ALA A 454 -15.54 -13.65 16.74
CA ALA A 454 -14.29 -13.45 17.48
C ALA A 454 -13.31 -12.58 16.68
N ILE A 455 -13.10 -12.87 15.39
CA ILE A 455 -12.25 -12.05 14.49
C ILE A 455 -12.73 -10.60 14.45
N GLN A 456 -14.03 -10.38 14.29
CA GLN A 456 -14.62 -9.04 14.23
C GLN A 456 -14.43 -8.26 15.52
N THR A 457 -14.58 -8.93 16.66
CA THR A 457 -14.39 -8.34 18.00
C THR A 457 -12.95 -7.94 18.24
N SER A 458 -11.99 -8.78 17.84
CA SER A 458 -10.57 -8.49 18.02
C SER A 458 -10.10 -7.36 17.10
N PHE A 459 -10.60 -7.28 15.86
CA PHE A 459 -10.09 -6.34 14.87
C PHE A 459 -10.78 -4.96 14.88
N VAL A 460 -11.95 -4.80 15.51
CA VAL A 460 -12.64 -3.50 15.56
C VAL A 460 -11.81 -2.43 16.29
N GLY A 461 -11.07 -2.81 17.33
CA GLY A 461 -10.19 -1.91 18.08
C GLY A 461 -9.05 -1.35 17.22
N VAL A 462 -8.48 -2.20 16.35
CA VAL A 462 -7.42 -1.82 15.41
C VAL A 462 -7.92 -0.74 14.46
N VAL A 463 -9.08 -0.97 13.81
CA VAL A 463 -9.68 -0.01 12.88
C VAL A 463 -10.04 1.29 13.60
N LYS A 464 -10.59 1.18 14.82
CA LYS A 464 -10.92 2.34 15.66
C LYS A 464 -9.67 3.19 15.96
N ASN A 465 -8.54 2.58 16.27
CA ASN A 465 -7.30 3.30 16.57
C ASN A 465 -6.77 4.04 15.34
N VAL A 466 -6.68 3.37 14.18
CA VAL A 466 -6.24 4.00 12.92
C VAL A 466 -7.09 5.23 12.58
N VAL A 467 -8.41 5.13 12.74
CA VAL A 467 -9.33 6.26 12.48
C VAL A 467 -9.13 7.37 13.52
N ASN A 468 -9.00 7.03 14.81
CA ASN A 468 -8.80 8.02 15.86
C ASN A 468 -7.46 8.75 15.74
N ASP A 469 -6.40 8.08 15.31
CA ASP A 469 -5.09 8.70 15.11
C ASP A 469 -5.18 9.86 14.10
N VAL A 470 -6.02 9.70 13.07
CA VAL A 470 -6.29 10.74 12.08
C VAL A 470 -7.02 11.94 12.68
N PHE A 471 -8.12 11.69 13.37
CA PHE A 471 -8.93 12.77 13.96
C PHE A 471 -8.34 13.36 15.25
N ALA A 472 -7.30 12.76 15.83
CA ALA A 472 -6.63 13.28 17.02
C ALA A 472 -5.63 14.41 16.71
N GLN A 473 -5.11 14.47 15.48
CA GLN A 473 -4.09 15.44 15.09
C GLN A 473 -4.68 16.79 14.66
N THR A 474 -5.86 16.78 14.04
CA THR A 474 -6.46 17.97 13.41
C THR A 474 -7.87 18.17 13.95
N PRO A 475 -8.22 19.37 14.45
CA PRO A 475 -9.59 19.72 14.80
C PRO A 475 -10.51 19.46 13.62
N TYR A 476 -11.69 18.86 13.85
CA TYR A 476 -12.53 18.44 12.73
C TYR A 476 -12.93 19.64 11.84
N LYS A 477 -13.09 20.83 12.40
CA LYS A 477 -13.42 22.06 11.65
C LYS A 477 -12.33 22.47 10.66
N ASN A 478 -11.09 22.02 10.85
CA ASN A 478 -9.98 22.32 9.94
C ASN A 478 -9.90 21.30 8.79
N LEU A 479 -10.51 20.11 8.97
CA LEU A 479 -10.61 19.06 7.95
C LEU A 479 -11.76 19.30 6.96
N PHE A 480 -12.79 20.04 7.37
CA PHE A 480 -13.99 20.29 6.57
C PHE A 480 -14.23 21.79 6.35
N ILE A 481 -14.82 22.14 5.22
CA ILE A 481 -15.21 23.52 4.95
C ILE A 481 -16.47 23.84 5.78
N SER A 482 -16.47 24.95 6.53
CA SER A 482 -17.67 25.45 7.20
C SER A 482 -18.47 26.36 6.26
N ARG A 483 -19.80 26.40 6.40
CA ARG A 483 -20.62 27.42 5.73
C ARG A 483 -20.13 28.79 6.21
N MET A 484 -19.55 29.60 5.30
CA MET A 484 -19.52 31.04 5.50
C MET A 484 -20.97 31.49 5.66
N LYS A 485 -21.36 31.89 6.88
CA LYS A 485 -22.59 32.63 7.09
C LYS A 485 -22.45 33.91 6.30
N SER A 486 -23.15 34.02 5.17
CA SER A 486 -23.29 35.28 4.45
C SER A 486 -24.05 36.23 5.37
N ILE A 487 -23.30 37.07 6.08
CA ILE A 487 -23.85 38.26 6.71
C ILE A 487 -24.06 39.26 5.57
N ILE A 488 -25.33 39.62 5.37
CA ILE A 488 -25.73 40.76 4.56
C ILE A 488 -25.05 42.00 5.14
N LEU A 489 -24.12 42.60 4.40
CA LEU A 489 -23.87 44.04 4.50
C LEU A 489 -23.70 44.59 3.08
N LEU A 490 -24.75 45.26 2.62
CA LEU A 490 -24.71 46.22 1.52
C LEU A 490 -23.68 47.31 1.83
N LEU A 491 -22.71 47.52 0.93
CA LEU A 491 -22.34 48.81 0.33
C LEU A 491 -20.90 48.76 -0.22
N GLY A 492 -20.74 49.20 -1.47
CA GLY A 492 -19.50 49.82 -1.93
C GLY A 492 -18.58 48.97 -2.82
N ALA A 493 -18.92 48.92 -4.11
CA ALA A 493 -18.02 49.04 -5.25
C ALA A 493 -16.59 48.45 -5.15
N PHE A 494 -16.32 47.37 -5.89
CA PHE A 494 -15.37 47.43 -7.02
C PHE A 494 -15.47 46.18 -7.90
N CYS A 495 -15.42 46.41 -9.21
CA CYS A 495 -15.33 45.40 -10.26
C CYS A 495 -14.14 44.46 -10.06
N ALA A 496 -14.30 43.18 -10.37
CA ALA A 496 -13.65 42.54 -11.53
C ALA A 496 -13.75 41.00 -11.43
N ALA A 497 -14.30 40.42 -12.51
CA ALA A 497 -14.03 39.08 -13.02
C ALA A 497 -14.04 37.90 -12.03
N VAL A 498 -15.17 37.18 -11.99
CA VAL A 498 -15.14 35.72 -11.82
C VAL A 498 -15.68 35.13 -13.11
N SER A 499 -14.76 34.68 -13.95
CA SER A 499 -15.04 33.78 -15.05
C SER A 499 -15.75 32.54 -14.51
N ALA A 500 -17.04 32.41 -14.79
CA ALA A 500 -17.62 31.09 -14.97
C ALA A 500 -16.71 30.36 -15.96
N SER A 501 -16.26 29.16 -15.62
CA SER A 501 -15.58 28.28 -16.58
C SER A 501 -16.56 28.02 -17.71
N SER A 502 -16.46 28.82 -18.78
CA SER A 502 -17.22 28.61 -19.99
C SER A 502 -16.83 27.23 -20.51
N PHE A 503 -17.84 26.39 -20.78
CA PHE A 503 -17.74 25.29 -21.73
C PHE A 503 -16.91 25.78 -22.93
N PRO A 504 -16.09 24.96 -23.60
CA PRO A 504 -15.42 25.39 -24.84
C PRO A 504 -16.46 25.56 -25.96
N ALA A 505 -17.29 26.60 -25.84
CA ALA A 505 -18.41 26.97 -26.68
C ALA A 505 -17.95 27.42 -28.07
N ALA A 506 -16.65 27.67 -28.26
CA ALA A 506 -16.09 28.11 -29.52
C ALA A 506 -16.06 27.01 -30.62
N GLN A 507 -16.44 25.75 -30.34
CA GLN A 507 -16.24 24.64 -31.29
C GLN A 507 -17.35 23.58 -31.37
N VAL A 508 -18.52 23.81 -30.78
CA VAL A 508 -19.70 22.94 -30.95
C VAL A 508 -20.88 23.84 -31.32
N PRO A 509 -21.49 23.70 -32.51
CA PRO A 509 -22.67 24.48 -32.88
C PRO A 509 -23.78 24.33 -31.82
N GLN A 510 -24.56 25.38 -31.55
CA GLN A 510 -25.68 25.28 -30.62
C GLN A 510 -26.95 24.83 -31.37
N CYS A 511 -27.68 23.87 -30.81
CA CYS A 511 -29.00 23.47 -31.31
C CYS A 511 -30.10 24.12 -30.49
N LYS A 512 -31.23 24.43 -31.15
CA LYS A 512 -32.46 24.74 -30.43
C LYS A 512 -32.90 23.51 -29.64
N MET A 513 -33.40 23.71 -28.43
CA MET A 513 -33.93 22.62 -27.60
C MET A 513 -35.05 21.89 -28.35
N GLY A 514 -34.94 20.56 -28.46
CA GLY A 514 -35.86 19.70 -29.21
C GLY A 514 -35.57 19.55 -30.71
N ASP A 515 -34.55 20.21 -31.26
CA ASP A 515 -34.14 20.07 -32.67
C ASP A 515 -33.32 18.79 -32.89
N ALA A 516 -34.03 17.71 -33.24
CA ALA A 516 -33.44 16.39 -33.41
C ALA A 516 -32.45 16.31 -34.59
N ASP A 517 -32.72 17.02 -35.69
CA ASP A 517 -31.86 17.01 -36.88
C ASP A 517 -30.55 17.74 -36.62
N CYS A 518 -30.62 18.88 -35.92
CA CYS A 518 -29.43 19.59 -35.48
C CYS A 518 -28.59 18.71 -34.54
N MET A 519 -29.21 18.05 -33.55
CA MET A 519 -28.50 17.16 -32.63
C MET A 519 -27.86 15.96 -33.34
N LEU A 520 -28.56 15.35 -34.30
CA LEU A 520 -28.00 14.29 -35.14
C LEU A 520 -26.79 14.76 -35.94
N ASN A 521 -26.85 15.97 -36.50
CA ASN A 521 -25.76 16.56 -37.26
C ASN A 521 -24.53 16.79 -36.36
N ILE A 522 -24.72 17.39 -35.17
CA ILE A 522 -23.63 17.58 -34.19
C ILE A 522 -23.02 16.25 -33.75
N ILE A 523 -23.85 15.27 -33.42
CA ILE A 523 -23.37 13.98 -32.92
C ILE A 523 -22.49 13.30 -33.98
N ASN A 524 -22.94 13.27 -35.23
CA ASN A 524 -22.21 12.62 -36.32
C ASN A 524 -20.97 13.41 -36.77
N ASN A 525 -21.04 14.74 -36.86
CA ASN A 525 -19.98 15.53 -37.48
C ASN A 525 -18.97 16.13 -36.50
N VAL A 526 -19.34 16.24 -35.22
CA VAL A 526 -18.50 16.87 -34.18
C VAL A 526 -18.19 15.88 -33.06
N VAL A 527 -19.21 15.28 -32.45
CA VAL A 527 -19.04 14.47 -31.23
C VAL A 527 -18.29 13.17 -31.50
N ILE A 528 -18.63 12.41 -32.55
CA ILE A 528 -17.90 11.16 -32.88
C ILE A 528 -16.41 11.46 -33.16
N LYS A 529 -16.10 12.51 -33.92
CA LYS A 529 -14.70 12.90 -34.23
C LYS A 529 -13.93 13.29 -32.97
N LYS A 530 -14.53 14.10 -32.09
CA LYS A 530 -13.89 14.56 -30.85
C LYS A 530 -13.76 13.44 -29.80
N LEU A 531 -14.81 12.66 -29.60
CA LEU A 531 -14.82 11.56 -28.63
C LEU A 531 -14.00 10.34 -29.05
N THR A 532 -13.57 10.24 -30.31
CA THR A 532 -12.66 9.15 -30.73
C THR A 532 -11.45 9.05 -29.79
N ASN A 533 -10.87 10.18 -29.36
CA ASN A 533 -9.72 10.18 -28.43
C ASN A 533 -10.11 10.42 -26.95
N GLY A 534 -11.40 10.64 -26.67
CA GLY A 534 -11.89 11.09 -25.36
C GLY A 534 -11.73 12.60 -25.16
N LEU A 535 -12.42 13.14 -24.17
CA LEU A 535 -12.32 14.55 -23.75
C LEU A 535 -12.04 14.58 -22.25
N PRO A 536 -10.76 14.54 -21.83
CA PRO A 536 -10.35 14.49 -20.43
C PRO A 536 -10.88 15.67 -19.61
N GLU A 537 -11.00 16.84 -20.22
CA GLU A 537 -11.54 18.07 -19.61
C GLU A 537 -13.03 17.96 -19.26
N LEU A 538 -13.76 17.06 -19.92
CA LEU A 538 -15.15 16.74 -19.62
C LEU A 538 -15.29 15.35 -18.99
N ASN A 539 -14.19 14.72 -18.57
CA ASN A 539 -14.17 13.33 -18.05
C ASN A 539 -14.89 12.33 -19.00
N MET A 540 -14.84 12.57 -20.31
CA MET A 540 -15.43 11.69 -21.31
C MET A 540 -14.38 10.70 -21.80
N ALA A 541 -14.62 9.41 -21.60
CA ALA A 541 -13.76 8.35 -22.09
C ALA A 541 -13.71 8.33 -23.63
N SER A 542 -12.63 7.75 -24.18
CA SER A 542 -12.51 7.49 -25.61
C SER A 542 -13.64 6.59 -26.11
N LEU A 543 -14.20 6.94 -27.26
CA LEU A 543 -15.21 6.18 -27.99
C LEU A 543 -14.59 5.02 -28.78
N ASP A 544 -13.35 5.17 -29.23
CA ASP A 544 -12.65 4.17 -30.03
C ASP A 544 -11.12 4.27 -29.79
N PRO A 545 -10.55 3.49 -28.86
CA PRO A 545 -11.18 2.36 -28.18
C PRO A 545 -12.06 2.74 -26.96
N LEU A 546 -13.29 2.20 -26.93
CA LEU A 546 -14.13 2.22 -25.74
C LEU A 546 -13.73 1.08 -24.78
N LYS A 547 -13.37 1.42 -23.54
CA LYS A 547 -12.85 0.45 -22.56
C LYS A 547 -13.87 0.13 -21.46
N ALA A 548 -14.01 -1.15 -21.15
CA ALA A 548 -14.80 -1.66 -20.03
C ALA A 548 -13.95 -2.57 -19.14
N ASP A 549 -13.71 -2.14 -17.90
CA ASP A 549 -12.84 -2.86 -16.97
C ASP A 549 -13.37 -4.24 -16.63
N LYS A 550 -14.69 -4.38 -16.54
CA LYS A 550 -15.36 -5.65 -16.25
C LYS A 550 -16.77 -5.69 -16.86
N LEU A 551 -17.11 -6.82 -17.45
CA LEU A 551 -18.47 -7.16 -17.86
C LEU A 551 -18.79 -8.58 -17.39
N THR A 552 -19.97 -8.78 -16.85
CA THR A 552 -20.45 -10.08 -16.41
C THR A 552 -21.73 -10.40 -17.15
N ILE A 553 -21.78 -11.58 -17.78
CA ILE A 553 -22.98 -12.16 -18.37
C ILE A 553 -23.27 -13.43 -17.59
N GLU A 554 -24.38 -13.44 -16.84
CA GLU A 554 -24.88 -14.65 -16.19
C GLU A 554 -26.23 -15.00 -16.81
N GLN A 555 -26.26 -16.10 -17.56
CA GLN A 555 -27.47 -16.71 -18.10
C GLN A 555 -27.68 -18.04 -17.38
N GLY A 556 -28.81 -18.19 -16.69
CA GLY A 556 -29.14 -19.38 -15.91
C GLY A 556 -30.63 -19.73 -15.97
N GLY A 557 -31.04 -20.81 -15.29
CA GLY A 557 -32.44 -21.30 -15.29
C GLY A 557 -32.71 -22.39 -16.33
N GLN A 558 -33.92 -22.40 -16.91
CA GLN A 558 -34.37 -23.33 -17.96
C GLN A 558 -33.82 -22.99 -19.36
N SER A 559 -32.94 -21.99 -19.47
CA SER A 559 -32.34 -21.57 -20.74
C SER A 559 -31.47 -22.69 -21.33
N PRO A 560 -31.52 -22.93 -22.65
CA PRO A 560 -30.58 -23.82 -23.34
C PRO A 560 -29.12 -23.34 -23.24
N VAL A 561 -28.86 -22.06 -22.96
CA VAL A 561 -27.50 -21.52 -22.79
C VAL A 561 -27.31 -21.12 -21.33
N ARG A 562 -26.58 -21.93 -20.57
CA ARG A 562 -26.38 -21.74 -19.12
C ARG A 562 -24.93 -21.39 -18.86
N ILE A 563 -24.59 -20.12 -18.97
CA ILE A 563 -23.19 -19.65 -18.88
C ILE A 563 -23.02 -18.55 -17.84
N LYS A 564 -21.86 -18.60 -17.19
CA LYS A 564 -21.28 -17.47 -16.47
C LYS A 564 -20.02 -17.04 -17.20
N LEU A 565 -20.10 -15.91 -17.87
CA LEU A 565 -19.04 -15.34 -18.69
C LEU A 565 -18.61 -14.01 -18.07
N TYR A 566 -17.36 -13.98 -17.61
CA TYR A 566 -16.73 -12.80 -17.03
C TYR A 566 -15.71 -12.27 -18.03
N PHE A 567 -15.83 -11.02 -18.40
CA PHE A 567 -14.79 -10.31 -19.14
C PHE A 567 -14.07 -9.31 -18.24
N LYS A 568 -12.79 -9.05 -18.56
CA LYS A 568 -11.95 -8.05 -17.92
C LYS A 568 -11.12 -7.29 -18.94
N ASN A 569 -10.92 -5.99 -18.72
CA ASN A 569 -10.15 -5.10 -19.59
C ASN A 569 -10.61 -5.18 -21.05
N VAL A 570 -11.91 -5.12 -21.25
CA VAL A 570 -12.52 -5.20 -22.58
C VAL A 570 -12.28 -3.90 -23.33
N THR A 571 -11.95 -4.03 -24.60
CA THR A 571 -11.72 -2.94 -25.54
C THR A 571 -12.66 -3.13 -26.73
N TYR A 572 -13.53 -2.17 -26.97
CA TYR A 572 -14.39 -2.10 -28.15
C TYR A 572 -13.77 -1.13 -29.16
N THR A 573 -13.67 -1.56 -30.42
CA THR A 573 -13.14 -0.76 -31.52
C THR A 573 -14.09 -0.78 -32.72
N GLY A 574 -14.01 0.24 -33.58
CA GLY A 574 -14.87 0.38 -34.76
C GLY A 574 -16.04 1.35 -34.59
N LEU A 575 -16.29 1.82 -33.36
CA LEU A 575 -17.35 2.78 -33.04
C LEU A 575 -17.12 4.16 -33.68
N LYS A 576 -15.88 4.54 -34.03
CA LYS A 576 -15.61 5.80 -34.75
C LYS A 576 -16.18 5.84 -36.17
N LYS A 577 -16.48 4.68 -36.75
CA LYS A 577 -17.16 4.55 -38.06
C LYS A 577 -18.68 4.44 -37.91
N GLY A 578 -19.18 4.56 -36.68
CA GLY A 578 -20.61 4.53 -36.40
C GLY A 578 -21.30 5.81 -36.84
N GLN A 579 -22.57 5.68 -37.21
CA GLN A 579 -23.46 6.76 -37.59
C GLN A 579 -24.71 6.69 -36.72
N PHE A 580 -25.03 7.80 -36.07
CA PHE A 580 -26.31 7.98 -35.39
C PHE A 580 -27.37 8.27 -36.45
N THR A 581 -28.41 7.43 -36.50
CA THR A 581 -29.46 7.47 -37.52
C THR A 581 -30.79 8.01 -37.00
N LYS A 582 -30.95 8.03 -35.67
CA LYS A 582 -32.11 8.58 -34.99
C LYS A 582 -31.68 9.25 -33.70
N PHE A 583 -32.27 10.40 -33.39
CA PHE A 583 -32.20 11.07 -32.10
C PHE A 583 -33.60 11.57 -31.74
N GLU A 584 -34.01 11.40 -30.49
CA GLU A 584 -35.29 11.90 -29.99
C GLU A 584 -35.12 12.22 -28.51
N GLY A 585 -35.29 13.48 -28.13
CA GLY A 585 -35.11 13.92 -26.75
C GLY A 585 -34.82 15.41 -26.58
N LEU A 586 -34.66 15.85 -25.32
CA LEU A 586 -34.36 17.24 -24.94
C LEU A 586 -35.47 18.24 -25.35
N THR A 587 -36.73 17.93 -25.03
CA THR A 587 -37.90 18.82 -25.24
C THR A 587 -38.12 19.78 -24.06
N SER A 588 -39.05 20.74 -24.20
CA SER A 588 -39.26 21.88 -23.26
C SER A 588 -39.55 21.52 -21.79
N ALA A 589 -39.94 20.28 -21.48
CA ALA A 589 -39.97 19.76 -20.11
C ALA A 589 -38.78 18.80 -19.91
N ILE A 590 -37.80 19.20 -19.10
CA ILE A 590 -36.53 18.47 -18.90
C ILE A 590 -36.73 17.24 -17.99
N ASP A 591 -37.60 17.36 -16.98
CA ASP A 591 -37.93 16.26 -16.08
C ASP A 591 -38.91 15.28 -16.74
N GLY A 592 -38.56 13.99 -16.76
CA GLY A 592 -39.29 12.96 -17.52
C GLY A 592 -39.04 12.96 -19.02
N SER A 593 -38.14 13.81 -19.53
CA SER A 593 -37.76 13.83 -20.94
C SER A 593 -37.10 12.50 -21.36
N ARG A 594 -37.18 12.17 -22.65
CA ARG A 594 -36.50 10.99 -23.21
C ARG A 594 -35.16 11.41 -23.81
N LEU A 595 -34.19 10.51 -23.81
CA LEU A 595 -32.97 10.64 -24.60
C LEU A 595 -32.77 9.32 -25.34
N ASN A 596 -33.23 9.29 -26.58
CA ASN A 596 -33.26 8.11 -27.42
C ASN A 596 -32.33 8.32 -28.61
N PHE A 597 -31.54 7.30 -28.95
CA PHE A 597 -30.78 7.32 -30.19
C PHE A 597 -30.56 5.92 -30.77
N ASP A 598 -30.33 5.88 -32.08
CA ASP A 598 -29.96 4.67 -32.81
C ASP A 598 -28.57 4.84 -33.42
N LEU A 599 -27.62 3.99 -33.06
CA LEU A 599 -26.25 3.98 -33.58
C LEU A 599 -26.05 2.76 -34.47
N LYS A 600 -25.70 2.98 -35.74
CA LYS A 600 -25.33 1.92 -36.70
C LYS A 600 -23.84 1.97 -36.96
N ALA A 601 -23.13 0.85 -36.90
CA ALA A 601 -21.72 0.79 -37.28
C ALA A 601 -21.50 -0.36 -38.28
N PRO A 602 -20.51 -0.28 -39.18
CA PRO A 602 -20.22 -1.36 -40.14
C PRO A 602 -19.62 -2.59 -39.44
N VAL A 603 -18.75 -2.38 -38.45
CA VAL A 603 -18.12 -3.44 -37.67
C VAL A 603 -17.75 -2.92 -36.29
N VAL A 604 -18.02 -3.71 -35.25
CA VAL A 604 -17.54 -3.45 -33.88
C VAL A 604 -16.82 -4.69 -33.38
N THR A 605 -15.55 -4.54 -33.01
CA THR A 605 -14.73 -5.64 -32.47
C THR A 605 -14.47 -5.44 -31.00
N GLN A 606 -14.72 -6.48 -30.22
CA GLN A 606 -14.48 -6.60 -28.80
C GLN A 606 -13.26 -7.50 -28.57
N LEU A 607 -12.28 -7.00 -27.84
CA LEU A 607 -11.13 -7.76 -27.36
C LEU A 607 -11.06 -7.69 -25.84
N GLY A 608 -10.74 -8.78 -25.16
CA GLY A 608 -10.51 -8.72 -23.71
C GLY A 608 -10.29 -10.08 -23.06
N ALA A 609 -9.78 -10.06 -21.84
CA ALA A 609 -9.60 -11.29 -21.07
C ALA A 609 -10.97 -11.84 -20.67
N TYR A 610 -11.15 -13.16 -20.72
CA TYR A 610 -12.39 -13.81 -20.32
C TYR A 610 -12.16 -14.98 -19.36
N LYS A 611 -13.20 -15.29 -18.59
CA LYS A 611 -13.40 -16.54 -17.88
C LYS A 611 -14.82 -17.01 -18.14
N ILE A 612 -14.98 -18.20 -18.71
CA ILE A 612 -16.28 -18.81 -18.96
C ILE A 612 -16.40 -20.12 -18.18
N ASN A 613 -17.59 -20.38 -17.67
CA ASN A 613 -17.99 -21.69 -17.18
C ASN A 613 -19.49 -21.88 -17.39
N GLY A 614 -19.90 -23.06 -17.85
CA GLY A 614 -21.30 -23.36 -18.08
C GLY A 614 -21.52 -24.43 -19.13
N GLN A 615 -22.64 -24.32 -19.81
CA GLN A 615 -23.08 -25.24 -20.83
C GLN A 615 -23.83 -24.50 -21.92
N VAL A 616 -23.56 -24.83 -23.17
CA VAL A 616 -24.33 -24.38 -24.34
C VAL A 616 -25.03 -25.60 -24.90
N LEU A 617 -26.36 -25.62 -24.84
CA LEU A 617 -27.19 -26.82 -25.01
C LEU A 617 -26.77 -27.93 -24.05
N ILE A 618 -26.30 -29.05 -24.61
CA ILE A 618 -25.76 -30.19 -23.88
C ILE A 618 -24.22 -30.13 -23.76
N LEU A 619 -23.56 -29.19 -24.44
CA LEU A 619 -22.10 -29.12 -24.49
C LEU A 619 -21.52 -28.28 -23.35
N PRO A 620 -20.66 -28.83 -22.49
CA PRO A 620 -20.00 -28.05 -21.46
C PRO A 620 -19.04 -27.05 -22.09
N ILE A 621 -18.92 -25.86 -21.49
CA ILE A 621 -17.94 -24.85 -21.90
C ILE A 621 -17.23 -24.30 -20.66
N GLN A 622 -15.91 -24.32 -20.68
CA GLN A 622 -15.08 -23.73 -19.64
C GLN A 622 -13.76 -23.24 -20.22
N GLY A 623 -13.20 -22.19 -19.64
CA GLY A 623 -11.91 -21.67 -20.09
C GLY A 623 -11.59 -20.30 -19.53
N THR A 624 -10.31 -19.95 -19.61
CA THR A 624 -9.82 -18.60 -19.28
C THR A 624 -8.78 -18.21 -20.31
N GLY A 625 -8.98 -17.09 -21.00
CA GLY A 625 -8.07 -16.68 -22.06
C GLY A 625 -8.40 -15.28 -22.59
N GLN A 626 -8.12 -15.04 -23.87
CA GLN A 626 -8.49 -13.84 -24.60
C GLN A 626 -9.71 -14.13 -25.46
N SER A 627 -10.65 -13.20 -25.45
CA SER A 627 -11.85 -13.19 -26.28
C SER A 627 -11.65 -12.21 -27.42
N ASN A 628 -12.13 -12.60 -28.59
CA ASN A 628 -12.30 -11.75 -29.75
C ASN A 628 -13.71 -11.97 -30.28
N MET A 629 -14.56 -10.95 -30.18
CA MET A 629 -15.94 -10.99 -30.67
C MET A 629 -16.17 -9.84 -31.65
N THR A 630 -16.68 -10.15 -32.83
CA THR A 630 -16.93 -9.15 -33.89
C THR A 630 -18.39 -9.14 -34.28
N PHE A 631 -19.02 -7.97 -34.17
CA PHE A 631 -20.38 -7.70 -34.60
C PHE A 631 -20.35 -7.03 -35.98
N LEU A 632 -21.02 -7.61 -36.97
CA LEU A 632 -21.17 -7.02 -38.32
C LEU A 632 -22.51 -6.28 -38.44
N ASP A 633 -22.44 -5.08 -39.00
CA ASP A 633 -23.57 -4.16 -39.14
C ASP A 633 -24.40 -3.94 -37.86
N PRO A 634 -23.80 -3.81 -36.64
CA PRO A 634 -24.59 -3.67 -35.45
C PRO A 634 -25.43 -2.39 -35.45
N VAL A 635 -26.68 -2.52 -35.02
CA VAL A 635 -27.61 -1.42 -34.73
C VAL A 635 -27.93 -1.43 -33.24
N LEU A 636 -27.52 -0.36 -32.55
CA LEU A 636 -27.70 -0.14 -31.12
C LEU A 636 -28.84 0.87 -30.92
N LYS A 637 -29.98 0.42 -30.42
CA LYS A 637 -31.15 1.28 -30.12
C LYS A 637 -31.16 1.58 -28.62
N PHE A 638 -30.64 2.74 -28.23
CA PHE A 638 -30.62 3.18 -26.84
C PHE A 638 -31.87 4.01 -26.53
N ARG A 639 -32.53 3.70 -25.42
CA ARG A 639 -33.72 4.43 -24.96
C ARG A 639 -33.55 4.74 -23.48
N SER A 640 -33.68 6.02 -23.10
CA SER A 640 -33.67 6.41 -21.69
C SER A 640 -34.73 7.43 -21.33
N VAL A 641 -35.06 7.47 -20.04
CA VAL A 641 -35.82 8.52 -19.38
C VAL A 641 -34.85 9.31 -18.52
N MET A 642 -34.91 10.63 -18.61
CA MET A 642 -34.10 11.56 -17.84
C MET A 642 -34.92 12.08 -16.65
N LYS A 643 -34.23 12.37 -15.56
CA LYS A 643 -34.75 13.13 -14.43
C LYS A 643 -33.91 14.36 -14.18
N VAL A 644 -34.53 15.42 -13.70
CA VAL A 644 -33.81 16.62 -13.27
C VAL A 644 -33.35 16.44 -11.83
N VAL A 645 -32.07 16.71 -11.60
CA VAL A 645 -31.46 16.72 -10.28
C VAL A 645 -30.90 18.12 -10.07
N ASN A 646 -31.49 18.86 -9.13
CA ASN A 646 -30.98 20.18 -8.77
C ASN A 646 -29.70 20.02 -7.92
N LYS A 647 -28.60 20.63 -8.37
CA LYS A 647 -27.36 20.74 -7.61
C LYS A 647 -26.85 22.18 -7.71
N ASP A 648 -26.46 22.77 -6.59
CA ASP A 648 -25.88 24.12 -6.54
C ASP A 648 -26.71 25.20 -7.28
N ASN A 649 -28.05 25.17 -7.13
CA ASN A 649 -28.99 26.06 -7.82
C ASN A 649 -29.01 25.94 -9.36
N ALA A 650 -28.45 24.86 -9.90
CA ALA A 650 -28.51 24.51 -11.32
C ALA A 650 -29.20 23.14 -11.50
N ASP A 651 -29.98 23.03 -12.58
CA ASP A 651 -30.68 21.80 -12.92
C ASP A 651 -29.81 20.91 -13.81
N TYR A 652 -29.52 19.70 -13.33
CA TYR A 652 -28.72 18.70 -14.06
C TYR A 652 -29.58 17.54 -14.53
N MET A 653 -29.26 17.00 -15.70
CA MET A 653 -29.94 15.84 -16.25
C MET A 653 -29.23 14.54 -15.85
N GLN A 654 -29.98 13.60 -15.26
CA GLN A 654 -29.50 12.24 -14.97
C GLN A 654 -30.38 11.20 -15.67
N ILE A 655 -29.79 10.13 -16.17
CA ILE A 655 -30.55 8.97 -16.66
C ILE A 655 -31.25 8.31 -15.47
N ASP A 656 -32.58 8.29 -15.47
CA ASP A 656 -33.39 7.55 -14.48
C ASP A 656 -33.47 6.07 -14.86
N LYS A 657 -33.89 5.80 -16.10
CA LYS A 657 -34.05 4.44 -16.64
C LYS A 657 -33.45 4.37 -18.02
N ALA A 658 -32.81 3.26 -18.35
CA ALA A 658 -32.32 3.01 -19.69
C ALA A 658 -32.52 1.55 -20.11
N ARG A 659 -32.66 1.35 -21.42
CA ARG A 659 -32.57 0.05 -22.08
C ARG A 659 -31.81 0.19 -23.38
N ILE A 660 -31.13 -0.88 -23.78
CA ILE A 660 -30.48 -0.98 -25.08
C ILE A 660 -31.04 -2.20 -25.79
N HIS A 661 -31.27 -2.07 -27.10
CA HIS A 661 -31.57 -3.21 -27.96
C HIS A 661 -30.49 -3.33 -29.02
N ILE A 662 -29.92 -4.53 -29.17
CA ILE A 662 -28.80 -4.81 -30.06
C ILE A 662 -29.26 -5.72 -31.21
N GLU A 663 -29.13 -5.24 -32.44
CA GLU A 663 -29.29 -6.03 -33.66
C GLU A 663 -27.93 -6.14 -34.35
N THR A 664 -27.61 -7.28 -34.96
CA THR A 664 -26.37 -7.50 -35.70
C THR A 664 -26.64 -8.49 -36.84
N SER A 665 -26.03 -8.30 -38.00
CA SER A 665 -26.19 -9.22 -39.14
C SER A 665 -25.41 -10.53 -38.94
N ARG A 666 -24.30 -10.44 -38.20
CA ARG A 666 -23.46 -11.57 -37.79
C ARG A 666 -22.76 -11.26 -36.46
N LEU A 667 -22.58 -12.29 -35.63
CA LEU A 667 -21.64 -12.30 -34.51
C LEU A 667 -20.58 -13.38 -34.77
N ILE A 668 -19.32 -12.98 -34.77
CA ILE A 668 -18.17 -13.88 -34.88
C ILE A 668 -17.51 -13.93 -33.50
N MET A 669 -17.22 -15.13 -33.00
CA MET A 669 -16.66 -15.33 -31.66
C MET A 669 -15.42 -16.19 -31.70
N HIS A 670 -14.40 -15.82 -30.94
CA HIS A 670 -13.23 -16.64 -30.76
C HIS A 670 -12.72 -16.51 -29.32
N PHE A 671 -12.62 -17.64 -28.64
CA PHE A 671 -12.14 -17.75 -27.27
C PHE A 671 -10.88 -18.61 -27.24
N THR A 672 -9.75 -18.02 -26.82
CA THR A 672 -8.50 -18.77 -26.67
C THR A 672 -8.49 -19.58 -25.39
N ASN A 673 -7.74 -20.67 -25.33
CA ASN A 673 -7.53 -21.45 -24.10
C ASN A 673 -8.84 -21.98 -23.47
N LEU A 674 -9.82 -22.33 -24.30
CA LEU A 674 -10.95 -23.15 -23.88
C LEU A 674 -10.45 -24.53 -23.45
N PHE A 675 -11.17 -25.15 -22.50
CA PHE A 675 -10.87 -26.47 -21.95
C PHE A 675 -9.42 -26.60 -21.48
N ASN A 676 -8.90 -25.55 -20.83
CA ASN A 676 -7.53 -25.45 -20.35
C ASN A 676 -6.47 -25.69 -21.44
N GLY A 677 -6.77 -25.26 -22.68
CA GLY A 677 -5.81 -25.28 -23.79
C GLY A 677 -5.91 -26.52 -24.68
N ASN A 678 -6.92 -27.38 -24.48
CA ASN A 678 -7.19 -28.46 -25.43
C ASN A 678 -7.63 -27.86 -26.78
N LYS A 679 -6.73 -27.96 -27.77
CA LYS A 679 -6.91 -27.34 -29.09
C LYS A 679 -8.12 -27.90 -29.84
N GLU A 680 -8.28 -29.22 -29.89
CA GLU A 680 -9.37 -29.86 -30.63
C GLU A 680 -10.75 -29.49 -30.05
N LEU A 681 -10.91 -29.60 -28.73
CA LEU A 681 -12.16 -29.21 -28.07
C LEU A 681 -12.41 -27.70 -28.17
N GLY A 682 -11.36 -26.89 -28.07
CA GLY A 682 -11.44 -25.44 -28.20
C GLY A 682 -11.84 -25.00 -29.62
N ASP A 683 -11.23 -25.59 -30.64
CA ASP A 683 -11.51 -25.29 -32.06
C ASP A 683 -12.92 -25.73 -32.42
N ASN A 684 -13.34 -26.94 -32.02
CA ASN A 684 -14.70 -27.44 -32.24
C ASN A 684 -15.76 -26.61 -31.51
N MET A 685 -15.48 -26.16 -30.28
CA MET A 685 -16.40 -25.29 -29.55
C MET A 685 -16.49 -23.91 -30.21
N ASN A 686 -15.37 -23.30 -30.63
CA ASN A 686 -15.42 -22.03 -31.37
C ASN A 686 -16.17 -22.17 -32.70
N LEU A 687 -15.99 -23.28 -33.43
CA LEU A 687 -16.76 -23.57 -34.65
C LEU A 687 -18.26 -23.64 -34.34
N PHE A 688 -18.64 -24.45 -33.35
CA PHE A 688 -20.02 -24.60 -32.91
C PHE A 688 -20.67 -23.26 -32.49
N LEU A 689 -19.96 -22.43 -31.71
CA LEU A 689 -20.43 -21.10 -31.31
C LEU A 689 -20.69 -20.19 -32.53
N ASN A 690 -19.86 -20.28 -33.57
CA ASN A 690 -20.00 -19.47 -34.78
C ASN A 690 -21.07 -20.00 -35.74
N GLU A 691 -21.24 -21.32 -35.86
CA GLU A 691 -22.32 -21.91 -36.68
C GLU A 691 -23.69 -21.59 -36.08
N ASN A 692 -23.79 -21.64 -34.75
CA ASN A 692 -25.02 -21.44 -33.99
C ASN A 692 -25.14 -20.02 -33.39
N TRP A 693 -24.35 -19.05 -33.90
CA TRP A 693 -24.21 -17.73 -33.31
C TRP A 693 -25.54 -17.02 -33.10
N LYS A 694 -26.50 -17.18 -34.03
CA LYS A 694 -27.76 -16.44 -34.04
C LYS A 694 -28.64 -16.87 -32.87
N ASP A 695 -28.80 -18.18 -32.68
CA ASP A 695 -29.61 -18.73 -31.60
C ASP A 695 -28.94 -18.48 -30.25
N ILE A 696 -27.62 -18.65 -30.16
CA ILE A 696 -26.84 -18.34 -28.94
C ILE A 696 -26.96 -16.86 -28.59
N PHE A 697 -26.82 -15.97 -29.58
CA PHE A 697 -26.96 -14.53 -29.35
C PHE A 697 -28.37 -14.19 -28.91
N ASN A 698 -29.40 -14.70 -29.58
CA ASN A 698 -30.80 -14.46 -29.19
C ASN A 698 -31.10 -14.93 -27.76
N GLU A 699 -30.58 -16.09 -27.37
CA GLU A 699 -30.78 -16.65 -26.04
C GLU A 699 -30.05 -15.84 -24.95
N THR A 700 -28.87 -15.30 -25.27
CA THR A 700 -28.06 -14.52 -24.33
C THR A 700 -28.29 -13.00 -24.42
N LYS A 701 -29.09 -12.56 -25.40
CA LYS A 701 -29.25 -11.15 -25.79
C LYS A 701 -29.68 -10.27 -24.62
N ALA A 702 -30.71 -10.66 -23.89
CA ALA A 702 -31.21 -9.88 -22.76
C ALA A 702 -30.15 -9.70 -21.66
N SER A 703 -29.36 -10.74 -21.39
CA SER A 703 -28.27 -10.70 -20.41
C SER A 703 -27.10 -9.84 -20.88
N ILE A 704 -26.78 -9.89 -22.17
CA ILE A 704 -25.79 -9.00 -22.82
C ILE A 704 -26.27 -7.54 -22.72
N GLU A 705 -27.49 -7.25 -23.14
CA GLU A 705 -28.08 -5.90 -23.12
C GLU A 705 -28.11 -5.31 -21.71
N LYS A 706 -28.49 -6.11 -20.71
CA LYS A 706 -28.47 -5.70 -19.31
C LYS A 706 -27.06 -5.36 -18.82
N ALA A 707 -26.06 -6.17 -19.20
CA ALA A 707 -24.66 -5.90 -18.89
C ALA A 707 -24.17 -4.62 -19.59
N PHE A 708 -24.57 -4.38 -20.84
CA PHE A 708 -24.21 -3.15 -21.55
C PHE A 708 -24.90 -1.91 -20.99
N VAL A 709 -26.20 -1.96 -20.67
CA VAL A 709 -26.92 -0.81 -20.07
C VAL A 709 -26.29 -0.41 -18.75
N LYS A 710 -26.02 -1.37 -17.88
CA LYS A 710 -25.45 -1.06 -16.58
C LYS A 710 -23.97 -0.62 -16.75
N PHE A 711 -23.27 -0.98 -17.85
CA PHE A 711 -21.98 -0.39 -18.23
C PHE A 711 -22.12 1.02 -18.82
N LEU A 712 -23.14 1.34 -19.60
CA LEU A 712 -23.28 2.68 -20.19
C LEU A 712 -23.78 3.71 -19.18
N VAL A 713 -24.68 3.30 -18.28
CA VAL A 713 -25.27 4.19 -17.25
C VAL A 713 -24.41 4.25 -16.00
N HIS A 714 -23.93 3.10 -15.53
CA HIS A 714 -23.18 2.99 -14.27
C HIS A 714 -21.73 2.62 -14.49
N GLY A 715 -21.32 2.36 -15.73
CA GLY A 715 -19.93 2.42 -16.05
C GLY A 715 -19.02 1.37 -15.43
N SER A 716 -19.18 0.16 -15.93
CA SER A 716 -18.58 -1.08 -15.45
C SER A 716 -19.26 -1.61 -14.19
N ILE A 717 -19.63 -2.90 -14.27
CA ILE A 717 -20.49 -3.62 -13.34
C ILE A 717 -19.65 -4.78 -12.80
N GLU A 718 -19.49 -4.97 -11.50
CA GLU A 718 -20.51 -5.11 -10.48
C GLU A 718 -19.88 -4.79 -9.11
N GLY A 719 -20.46 -3.85 -8.37
CA GLY A 719 -20.01 -3.47 -7.02
C GLY A 719 -19.99 -1.98 -6.68
N THR A 720 -20.21 -1.09 -7.67
CA THR A 720 -20.23 0.36 -7.49
C THR A 720 -21.38 0.96 -8.32
N PRO A 721 -22.19 1.89 -7.77
CA PRO A 721 -22.84 2.89 -8.59
C PRO A 721 -21.77 3.90 -9.03
N ARG A 722 -21.61 4.14 -10.34
CA ARG A 722 -21.10 5.44 -10.79
C ARG A 722 -22.21 6.44 -10.56
N ASP A 723 -22.05 7.35 -9.60
CA ASP A 723 -22.60 8.68 -9.75
C ASP A 723 -21.44 9.55 -10.29
N GLY A 724 -21.69 10.24 -11.40
CA GLY A 724 -20.67 10.88 -12.21
C GLY A 724 -20.56 10.30 -13.62
N MET A 725 -21.67 10.23 -14.37
CA MET A 725 -21.56 10.59 -15.79
C MET A 725 -21.25 12.10 -15.85
N PRO A 726 -20.41 12.56 -16.78
CA PRO A 726 -20.28 13.99 -17.00
C PRO A 726 -21.64 14.58 -17.39
N GLU A 727 -21.94 15.68 -16.74
CA GLU A 727 -23.14 16.48 -16.95
C GLU A 727 -23.15 16.98 -18.40
N ILE A 728 -24.22 16.68 -19.14
CA ILE A 728 -24.49 17.38 -20.40
C ILE A 728 -24.84 18.80 -20.00
N ALA A 729 -23.95 19.74 -20.33
CA ALA A 729 -24.10 21.16 -20.04
C ALA A 729 -25.49 21.66 -20.46
N THR A 730 -26.08 22.51 -19.61
CA THR A 730 -27.24 23.33 -19.95
C THR A 730 -26.90 24.19 -21.18
N LEU A 731 -27.56 23.91 -22.30
CA LEU A 731 -27.69 24.85 -23.40
C LEU A 731 -28.73 25.89 -22.94
N ASN A 732 -28.25 27.03 -22.42
CA ASN A 732 -29.06 28.25 -22.40
C ASN A 732 -29.18 28.82 -23.81
#